data_AF-A0A654G848-F1
#
_entry.id   AF-A0A654G848-F1
#
_cell.length_a   1.000
_cell.length_b   1.000
_cell.length_c   1.000
_cell.angle_alpha   90.00
_cell.angle_beta   90.00
_cell.angle_gamma   90.00
#
_symmetry.space_group_name_H-M   'P 1'
#
loop_
_entity.id
_entity.type
_entity.pdbx_description
1 polymer ?
#
loop_
_entity_poly.entity_id
_entity_poly.type
_entity_poly.pdbx_seq_one_letter_code
_entity_poly.pdbx_strand_id
1 'polypeptide(L)'
;MDSEPESQLVSLISQLIFLDDSDSGYSSDVMSLIFQIIALLNSVDLDSQPKPESELMSLTTRSIYLFNSMDLDSQPKPLRKLISFISQRFSLVNSIDSDLEPDQDQVFQFMPLIDQTLKLKPEPELMSLIHRIFSLVISMNSKSRKLISVCPQVKVKFEKGRFHVIDEISWSSNNKWHCLPSSWNMFRLTEEDPTHFRCEGCNGENHNEYDKAPLEINHALHPKHPLQLVLLQHNSSTRKCYCCDEDLNKIFYYCSACDIAINLACVDKQPVLSIDNPKCHEHTLTLFPRYISLTCDFCALADSNCPFYICSPCGFAVHQNCINLPRVIKITRHHHRISLTPSLGQGDWSCGVCRKKMDNDYGGYSCRKDGCWYKAHSKCATRTNVWNGIEIEEKPEEVDEEDEEDEFSEMTSGSSHQHRFRRYEDTCRDYDENQMCHACIMPIYFGNFYSCVDCDFILHEKCMGLSFERKYPLHPHLLTLVRGYDGVMSDENKCSVCPWLCTAGFFYKCSRELCRFKLHVQCATISESLDHGSHEHPLELPSKLGEQRACHVCQESGNCSTNGTFNCIENCGFSLCLKCATLPQKVRYTDDKHVLTLSYGEKTSTKTHWCEECERKIDQSVGFYMCDDYCCVALHIECLLGVDLYMMPGSSWFYYGEKRILKGFGFEDSMFKSIHREAVEKLQRRSKLENLMGETTKEKEHSAVLYAIHLHLMWKKYLIVCYDIREHDNWDEMLDVKLNENEK
;
A
#
# COMPACT_ATOMS: atom_id res chain seq x y z
N MET A 1 14.33 14.44 42.48
CA MET A 1 15.66 14.06 41.97
C MET A 1 15.76 14.77 40.64
N ASP A 2 16.23 16.02 40.70
CA ASP A 2 16.22 16.94 39.58
C ASP A 2 17.23 16.45 38.55
N SER A 3 16.73 16.03 37.39
CA SER A 3 17.57 15.76 36.23
C SER A 3 18.23 17.08 35.83
N GLU A 4 19.56 17.12 35.84
CA GLU A 4 20.39 18.25 35.40
C GLU A 4 19.86 18.80 34.05
N PRO A 5 19.71 20.12 33.85
CA PRO A 5 19.07 20.70 32.66
C PRO A 5 19.69 20.23 31.33
N GLU A 6 20.99 19.90 31.34
CA GLU A 6 21.67 19.28 30.21
C GLU A 6 21.07 17.92 29.83
N SER A 7 20.72 17.06 30.80
CA SER A 7 20.12 15.75 30.54
C SER A 7 18.70 15.84 29.95
N GLN A 8 17.92 16.84 30.36
CA GLN A 8 16.60 17.12 29.78
C GLN A 8 16.74 17.63 28.34
N LEU A 9 17.72 18.51 28.08
CA LEU A 9 18.02 19.00 26.74
C LEU A 9 18.44 17.86 25.80
N VAL A 10 19.34 16.97 26.25
CA VAL A 10 19.73 15.77 25.51
C VAL A 10 18.52 14.89 25.18
N SER A 11 17.61 14.70 26.13
CA SER A 11 16.39 13.90 25.94
C SER A 11 15.46 14.49 24.88
N LEU A 12 15.14 15.78 24.98
CA LEU A 12 14.23 16.45 24.03
C LEU A 12 14.82 16.53 22.62
N ILE A 13 16.12 16.84 22.50
CA ILE A 13 16.81 16.84 21.21
C ILE A 13 16.87 15.42 20.63
N SER A 14 17.08 14.40 21.46
CA SER A 14 17.04 13.00 21.00
C SER A 14 15.65 12.64 20.47
N GLN A 15 14.57 13.02 21.15
CA GLN A 15 13.21 12.80 20.67
C GLN A 15 12.96 13.48 19.32
N LEU A 16 13.44 14.72 19.15
CA LEU A 16 13.30 15.47 17.90
C LEU A 16 14.07 14.83 16.73
N ILE A 17 15.29 14.35 16.99
CA ILE A 17 16.16 13.77 15.96
C ILE A 17 15.70 12.38 15.51
N PHE A 18 15.20 11.57 16.44
CA PHE A 18 14.79 10.19 16.22
C PHE A 18 13.26 10.03 16.08
N LEU A 19 12.53 11.12 15.84
CA LEU A 19 11.09 11.10 15.64
C LEU A 19 10.74 10.30 14.37
N ASP A 20 9.78 9.38 14.46
CA ASP A 20 9.37 8.51 13.36
C ASP A 20 8.38 9.24 12.42
N ASP A 21 8.61 9.17 11.11
CA ASP A 21 7.80 9.84 10.07
C ASP A 21 6.58 9.00 9.67
N SER A 22 6.27 7.93 10.42
CA SER A 22 5.17 7.00 10.11
C SER A 22 3.79 7.44 10.59
N ASP A 23 3.69 8.45 11.46
CA ASP A 23 2.42 8.91 12.06
C ASP A 23 1.85 10.17 11.38
N SER A 24 0.52 10.23 11.26
CA SER A 24 -0.22 11.36 10.68
C SER A 24 -0.10 12.68 11.47
N GLY A 25 0.64 12.67 12.59
CA GLY A 25 0.92 13.82 13.47
C GLY A 25 2.35 14.36 13.42
N TYR A 26 3.25 13.77 12.62
CA TYR A 26 4.70 14.07 12.64
C TYR A 26 5.04 15.57 12.68
N SER A 27 4.38 16.39 11.86
CA SER A 27 4.66 17.84 11.80
C SER A 27 4.23 18.60 13.07
N SER A 28 3.17 18.14 13.74
CA SER A 28 2.73 18.67 15.04
C SER A 28 3.69 18.30 16.16
N ASP A 29 4.19 17.05 16.14
CA ASP A 29 5.13 16.54 17.13
C ASP A 29 6.50 17.23 17.04
N VAL A 30 7.04 17.42 15.82
CA VAL A 30 8.25 18.22 15.56
C VAL A 30 8.10 19.62 16.16
N MET A 31 6.96 20.26 15.90
CA MET A 31 6.66 21.60 16.39
C MET A 31 6.62 21.66 17.92
N SER A 32 5.89 20.73 18.55
CA SER A 32 5.79 20.62 20.01
C SER A 32 7.15 20.45 20.67
N LEU A 33 7.99 19.54 20.15
CA LEU A 33 9.33 19.30 20.67
C LEU A 33 10.24 20.52 20.54
N ILE A 34 10.17 21.25 19.41
CA ILE A 34 10.91 22.50 19.23
C ILE A 34 10.50 23.52 20.31
N PHE A 35 9.20 23.67 20.59
CA PHE A 35 8.75 24.60 21.63
C PHE A 35 9.17 24.19 23.03
N GLN A 36 9.11 22.90 23.36
CA GLN A 36 9.60 22.40 24.65
C GLN A 36 11.10 22.67 24.84
N ILE A 37 11.91 22.50 23.78
CA ILE A 37 13.33 22.85 23.81
C ILE A 37 13.51 24.34 24.07
N ILE A 38 12.79 25.22 23.34
CA ILE A 38 12.92 26.68 23.52
C ILE A 38 12.47 27.11 24.92
N ALA A 39 11.38 26.54 25.44
CA ALA A 39 10.89 26.83 26.79
C ALA A 39 11.93 26.43 27.86
N LEU A 40 12.54 25.25 27.73
CA LEU A 40 13.61 24.80 28.59
C LEU A 40 14.80 25.78 28.54
N LEU A 41 15.26 26.15 27.35
CA LEU A 41 16.39 27.07 27.18
C LEU A 41 16.14 28.46 27.78
N ASN A 42 14.89 28.96 27.75
CA ASN A 42 14.53 30.23 28.37
C ASN A 42 14.35 30.15 29.90
N SER A 43 14.13 28.95 30.45
CA SER A 43 14.00 28.72 31.90
C SER A 43 15.35 28.53 32.61
N VAL A 44 16.41 28.19 31.87
CA VAL A 44 17.74 27.99 32.41
C VAL A 44 18.43 29.34 32.55
N ASP A 45 18.72 29.74 33.79
CA ASP A 45 19.54 30.91 34.08
C ASP A 45 21.01 30.61 33.77
N LEU A 46 21.42 30.93 32.54
CA LEU A 46 22.78 30.72 32.03
C LEU A 46 23.82 31.58 32.75
N ASP A 47 23.40 32.63 33.46
CA ASP A 47 24.28 33.56 34.18
C ASP A 47 24.61 33.10 35.62
N SER A 48 23.83 32.15 36.18
CA SER A 48 24.03 31.62 37.54
C SER A 48 24.70 30.24 37.62
N GLN A 49 24.96 29.59 36.47
CA GLN A 49 25.68 28.32 36.44
C GLN A 49 27.22 28.51 36.48
N PRO A 50 27.98 27.64 37.16
CA PRO A 50 29.43 27.62 37.00
C PRO A 50 29.77 27.37 35.52
N LYS A 51 30.82 28.05 35.01
CA LYS A 51 31.35 27.99 33.62
C LYS A 51 31.03 26.69 32.87
N PRO A 52 30.68 26.71 31.57
CA PRO A 52 30.20 25.51 30.88
C PRO A 52 31.26 24.40 30.93
N GLU A 53 31.00 23.32 31.66
CA GLU A 53 31.89 22.16 31.77
C GLU A 53 31.68 21.15 30.61
N SER A 54 30.56 21.23 29.89
CA SER A 54 30.26 20.37 28.73
C SER A 54 30.26 21.14 27.40
N GLU A 55 30.68 20.47 26.33
CA GLU A 55 30.66 21.02 24.96
C GLU A 55 29.23 21.37 24.50
N LEU A 56 28.23 20.60 24.95
CA LEU A 56 26.82 20.80 24.60
C LEU A 56 26.29 22.12 25.16
N MET A 57 26.56 22.42 26.43
CA MET A 57 26.12 23.67 27.04
C MET A 57 26.84 24.87 26.44
N SER A 58 28.13 24.74 26.09
CA SER A 58 28.87 25.79 25.38
C SER A 58 28.26 26.14 24.01
N LEU A 59 27.91 25.13 23.20
CA LEU A 59 27.27 25.33 21.89
C LEU A 59 25.86 25.91 22.01
N THR A 60 25.10 25.46 23.00
CA THR A 60 23.75 25.94 23.29
C THR A 60 23.77 27.42 23.66
N THR A 61 24.63 27.83 24.60
CA THR A 61 24.79 29.24 25.00
C THR A 61 25.20 30.12 23.82
N ARG A 62 26.13 29.65 22.97
CA ARG A 62 26.54 30.39 21.76
C ARG A 62 25.37 30.55 20.77
N SER A 63 24.53 29.53 20.62
CA SER A 63 23.36 29.56 19.74
C SER A 63 22.31 30.56 20.22
N ILE A 64 22.04 30.61 21.52
CA ILE A 64 21.11 31.56 22.15
C ILE A 64 21.62 32.99 22.00
N TYR A 65 22.90 33.23 22.31
CA TYR A 65 23.51 34.55 22.14
C TYR A 65 23.39 35.04 20.69
N LEU A 66 23.72 34.18 19.72
CA LEU A 66 23.62 34.52 18.30
C LEU A 66 22.17 34.84 17.92
N PHE A 67 21.20 34.01 18.32
CA PHE A 67 19.78 34.23 18.07
C PHE A 67 19.30 35.59 18.61
N ASN A 68 19.67 35.95 19.83
CA ASN A 68 19.25 37.20 20.47
C ASN A 68 19.93 38.45 19.88
N SER A 69 21.14 38.30 19.34
CA SER A 69 21.93 39.40 18.76
C SER A 69 21.70 39.65 17.26
N MET A 70 20.95 38.77 16.59
CA MET A 70 20.82 38.76 15.13
C MET A 70 19.89 39.86 14.62
N ASP A 71 20.36 40.64 13.64
CA ASP A 71 19.51 41.56 12.88
C ASP A 71 18.68 40.77 11.84
N LEU A 72 17.39 40.56 12.14
CA LEU A 72 16.47 39.77 11.31
C LEU A 72 16.25 40.35 9.91
N ASP A 73 16.37 41.66 9.72
CA ASP A 73 16.15 42.30 8.42
C ASP A 73 17.30 42.06 7.45
N SER A 74 18.50 41.80 7.98
CA SER A 74 19.69 41.42 7.22
C SER A 74 19.71 39.94 6.80
N GLN A 75 18.80 39.11 7.33
CA GLN A 75 18.80 37.66 7.10
C GLN A 75 18.04 37.23 5.84
N PRO A 76 18.37 36.06 5.26
CA PRO A 76 17.62 35.49 4.15
C PRO A 76 16.14 35.32 4.48
N LYS A 77 15.27 35.62 3.51
CA LYS A 77 13.80 35.57 3.66
C LYS A 77 13.26 34.28 4.28
N PRO A 78 13.75 33.06 3.93
CA PRO A 78 13.27 31.82 4.57
C PRO A 78 13.57 31.78 6.07
N LEU A 79 14.81 32.10 6.46
CA LEU A 79 15.23 32.11 7.87
C LEU A 79 14.46 33.16 8.68
N ARG A 80 14.30 34.37 8.15
CA ARG A 80 13.54 35.44 8.80
C ARG A 80 12.08 35.04 9.04
N LYS A 81 11.44 34.41 8.05
CA LYS A 81 10.07 33.91 8.18
C LYS A 81 9.96 32.79 9.22
N LEU A 82 10.91 31.86 9.23
CA LEU A 82 10.95 30.76 10.19
C LEU A 82 11.09 31.29 11.62
N ILE A 83 12.01 32.22 11.87
CA ILE A 83 12.19 32.83 13.20
C ILE A 83 10.94 33.59 13.62
N SER A 84 10.36 34.41 12.74
CA SER A 84 9.12 35.15 13.02
C SER A 84 7.96 34.22 13.41
N PHE A 85 7.83 33.08 12.73
CA PHE A 85 6.80 32.10 13.00
C PHE A 85 6.99 31.43 14.38
N ILE A 86 8.22 31.05 14.71
CA ILE A 86 8.57 30.47 16.01
C ILE A 86 8.30 31.49 17.14
N SER A 87 8.71 32.75 16.98
CA SER A 87 8.52 33.81 17.98
C SER A 87 7.04 34.17 18.21
N GLN A 88 6.24 34.24 17.16
CA GLN A 88 4.79 34.48 17.28
C GLN A 88 4.11 33.38 18.09
N ARG A 89 4.43 32.11 17.81
CA ARG A 89 3.84 30.99 18.53
C ARG A 89 4.33 30.85 19.96
N PHE A 90 5.62 31.07 20.21
CA PHE A 90 6.14 31.08 21.59
C PHE A 90 5.46 32.17 22.44
N SER A 91 5.06 33.29 21.83
CA SER A 91 4.30 34.35 22.51
C SER A 91 2.86 33.92 22.82
N LEU A 92 2.25 33.11 21.95
CA LEU A 92 0.90 32.55 22.13
C LEU A 92 0.85 31.49 23.24
N VAL A 93 1.85 30.59 23.29
CA VAL A 93 1.94 29.50 24.28
C VAL A 93 2.14 30.00 25.72
N ASN A 94 2.74 31.18 25.90
CA ASN A 94 2.89 31.81 27.21
C ASN A 94 1.65 32.64 27.64
N SER A 95 0.61 32.70 26.80
CA SER A 95 -0.68 33.28 27.17
C SER A 95 -1.58 32.20 27.80
N ILE A 96 -2.50 32.59 28.70
CA ILE A 96 -3.23 31.70 29.63
C ILE A 96 -4.22 30.72 28.95
N ASP A 97 -4.41 30.77 27.62
CA ASP A 97 -5.23 29.80 26.86
C ASP A 97 -4.36 28.67 26.27
N SER A 98 -3.84 27.80 27.13
CA SER A 98 -2.85 26.77 26.79
C SER A 98 -3.39 25.43 26.26
N ASP A 99 -4.66 25.34 25.84
CA ASP A 99 -5.27 24.08 25.37
C ASP A 99 -5.62 24.07 23.85
N LEU A 100 -5.16 25.07 23.08
CA LEU A 100 -5.40 25.08 21.64
C LEU A 100 -4.37 24.20 20.90
N GLU A 101 -4.81 23.03 20.43
CA GLU A 101 -4.07 22.24 19.44
C GLU A 101 -3.69 23.11 18.23
N PRO A 102 -2.54 22.86 17.59
CA PRO A 102 -2.09 23.69 16.49
C PRO A 102 -3.08 23.62 15.32
N ASP A 103 -3.59 24.78 14.92
CA ASP A 103 -4.32 24.96 13.66
C ASP A 103 -3.56 24.29 12.49
N GLN A 104 -4.24 23.36 11.80
CA GLN A 104 -3.67 22.52 10.74
C GLN A 104 -3.03 23.38 9.63
N ASP A 105 -3.63 24.52 9.31
CA ASP A 105 -3.15 25.46 8.27
C ASP A 105 -1.78 26.07 8.56
N GLN A 106 -1.45 26.23 9.85
CA GLN A 106 -0.15 26.79 10.26
C GLN A 106 0.95 25.72 10.29
N VAL A 107 0.60 24.46 10.61
CA VAL A 107 1.53 23.33 10.51
C VAL A 107 1.94 23.09 9.05
N PHE A 108 1.01 23.28 8.10
CA PHE A 108 1.28 23.14 6.67
C PHE A 108 2.32 24.14 6.12
N GLN A 109 2.48 25.32 6.73
CA GLN A 109 3.49 26.31 6.29
C GLN A 109 4.86 26.13 6.96
N PHE A 110 4.93 25.43 8.10
CA PHE A 110 6.14 25.34 8.91
C PHE A 110 7.23 24.44 8.29
N MET A 111 6.88 23.21 7.92
CA MET A 111 7.86 22.25 7.37
C MET A 111 8.49 22.71 6.04
N PRO A 112 7.75 23.30 5.09
CA PRO A 112 8.35 23.89 3.89
C PRO A 112 9.33 25.05 4.19
N LEU A 113 9.08 25.85 5.24
CA LEU A 113 9.98 26.93 5.65
C LEU A 113 11.28 26.40 6.25
N ILE A 114 11.23 25.30 7.01
CA ILE A 114 12.43 24.59 7.48
C ILE A 114 13.24 24.13 6.27
N ASP A 115 12.65 23.36 5.35
CA ASP A 115 13.34 22.82 4.18
C ASP A 115 13.99 23.91 3.32
N GLN A 116 13.28 25.02 3.09
CA GLN A 116 13.83 26.19 2.38
C GLN A 116 15.01 26.83 3.12
N THR A 117 14.96 26.89 4.46
CA THR A 117 16.03 27.47 5.30
C THR A 117 17.27 26.58 5.27
N LEU A 118 17.10 25.26 5.31
CA LEU A 118 18.19 24.28 5.25
C LEU A 118 18.93 24.26 3.90
N LYS A 119 18.30 24.79 2.84
CA LYS A 119 18.88 24.87 1.47
C LYS A 119 19.66 26.15 1.19
N LEU A 120 19.73 27.09 2.13
CA LEU A 120 20.41 28.38 1.95
C LEU A 120 21.93 28.21 1.74
N LYS A 121 22.50 28.99 0.81
CA LYS A 121 23.95 29.08 0.55
C LYS A 121 24.38 30.55 0.48
N PRO A 122 25.37 31.02 1.28
CA PRO A 122 26.06 30.29 2.34
C PRO A 122 25.12 29.89 3.49
N GLU A 123 25.50 28.86 4.24
CA GLU A 123 24.70 28.38 5.38
C GLU A 123 24.67 29.44 6.50
N PRO A 124 23.50 29.76 7.07
CA PRO A 124 23.42 30.66 8.23
C PRO A 124 24.19 30.11 9.43
N GLU A 125 24.93 30.98 10.16
CA GLU A 125 25.72 30.55 11.32
C GLU A 125 24.87 29.87 12.40
N LEU A 126 23.64 30.35 12.61
CA LEU A 126 22.68 29.74 13.53
C LEU A 126 22.37 28.29 13.18
N MET A 127 22.12 28.00 11.90
CA MET A 127 21.89 26.63 11.43
C MET A 127 23.14 25.79 11.63
N SER A 128 24.33 26.34 11.35
CA SER A 128 25.57 25.60 11.59
C SER A 128 25.79 25.23 13.06
N LEU A 129 25.39 26.07 14.01
CA LEU A 129 25.48 25.76 15.43
C LEU A 129 24.46 24.70 15.86
N ILE A 130 23.21 24.80 15.39
CA ILE A 130 22.16 23.80 15.65
C ILE A 130 22.59 22.42 15.13
N HIS A 131 23.19 22.35 13.92
CA HIS A 131 23.70 21.10 13.36
C HIS A 131 24.79 20.46 14.23
N ARG A 132 25.69 21.27 14.80
CA ARG A 132 26.73 20.79 15.73
C ARG A 132 26.14 20.24 17.02
N ILE A 133 25.11 20.90 17.57
CA ILE A 133 24.37 20.42 18.73
C ILE A 133 23.75 19.05 18.44
N PHE A 134 23.07 18.91 17.30
CA PHE A 134 22.45 17.64 16.90
C PHE A 134 23.49 16.52 16.74
N SER A 135 24.61 16.82 16.07
CA SER A 135 25.71 15.87 15.89
C SER A 135 26.28 15.38 17.23
N LEU A 136 26.45 16.28 18.20
CA LEU A 136 26.92 15.95 19.54
C LEU A 136 25.92 15.05 20.29
N VAL A 137 24.63 15.40 20.27
CA VAL A 137 23.57 14.60 20.92
C VAL A 137 23.45 13.20 20.32
N ILE A 138 23.57 13.06 18.98
CA ILE A 138 23.57 11.75 18.30
C ILE A 138 24.72 10.87 18.83
N SER A 139 25.91 11.45 19.05
CA SER A 139 27.08 10.73 19.55
C SER A 139 26.96 10.29 21.03
N MET A 140 26.13 11.00 21.81
CA MET A 140 25.82 10.68 23.21
C MET A 140 24.81 9.53 23.33
N ASN A 141 24.01 9.26 22.30
CA ASN A 141 23.02 8.19 22.30
C ASN A 141 23.70 6.80 22.21
N SER A 142 23.56 5.97 23.25
CA SER A 142 24.18 4.65 23.32
C SER A 142 23.62 3.64 22.30
N LYS A 143 22.38 3.84 21.83
CA LYS A 143 21.77 3.00 20.80
C LYS A 143 22.35 3.28 19.41
N SER A 144 22.70 4.54 19.12
CA SER A 144 23.28 4.90 17.82
C SER A 144 24.66 4.25 17.63
N ARG A 145 25.48 4.14 18.70
CA ARG A 145 26.85 3.59 18.66
C ARG A 145 26.98 2.13 18.21
N LYS A 146 25.87 1.38 18.12
CA LYS A 146 25.88 -0.02 17.65
C LYS A 146 25.48 -0.17 16.17
N LEU A 147 25.19 0.92 15.50
CA LEU A 147 24.71 0.91 14.13
C LEU A 147 25.85 0.79 13.11
N ILE A 148 25.60 0.02 12.06
CA ILE A 148 26.50 -0.15 10.92
C ILE A 148 25.96 0.64 9.73
N SER A 149 26.78 1.52 9.17
CA SER A 149 26.46 2.31 7.98
C SER A 149 26.62 1.44 6.71
N VAL A 150 25.60 1.40 5.88
CA VAL A 150 25.54 0.60 4.65
C VAL A 150 25.67 1.52 3.44
N CYS A 151 26.75 1.33 2.68
CA CYS A 151 27.15 2.21 1.58
C CYS A 151 27.17 1.45 0.24
N PRO A 152 26.02 1.05 -0.33
CA PRO A 152 26.03 0.37 -1.62
C PRO A 152 26.63 1.30 -2.69
N GLN A 153 27.48 0.77 -3.56
CA GLN A 153 28.17 1.55 -4.60
C GLN A 153 27.50 1.43 -5.97
N VAL A 154 26.69 0.38 -6.15
CA VAL A 154 26.11 0.03 -7.45
C VAL A 154 24.61 -0.20 -7.33
N LYS A 155 23.85 0.28 -8.32
CA LYS A 155 22.42 -0.04 -8.46
C LYS A 155 22.23 -1.25 -9.38
N VAL A 156 21.33 -2.12 -8.96
CA VAL A 156 20.89 -3.26 -9.76
C VAL A 156 19.40 -3.16 -10.07
N LYS A 157 19.03 -3.67 -11.25
CA LYS A 157 17.64 -3.91 -11.63
C LYS A 157 17.48 -5.34 -12.07
N PHE A 158 16.34 -5.92 -11.71
CA PHE A 158 15.99 -7.26 -12.10
C PHE A 158 15.31 -7.24 -13.47
N GLU A 159 15.92 -7.85 -14.48
CA GLU A 159 15.34 -7.98 -15.82
C GLU A 159 15.63 -9.38 -16.37
N LYS A 160 14.64 -10.00 -17.03
CA LYS A 160 14.80 -11.30 -17.71
C LYS A 160 15.41 -12.40 -16.82
N GLY A 161 15.09 -12.40 -15.51
CA GLY A 161 15.50 -13.44 -14.57
C GLY A 161 16.87 -13.24 -13.91
N ARG A 162 17.62 -12.18 -14.25
CA ARG A 162 18.93 -11.87 -13.65
C ARG A 162 19.04 -10.41 -13.23
N PHE A 163 19.98 -10.12 -12.33
CA PHE A 163 20.28 -8.73 -11.99
C PHE A 163 21.24 -8.11 -13.01
N HIS A 164 20.92 -6.90 -13.41
CA HIS A 164 21.73 -6.07 -14.25
C HIS A 164 22.21 -4.87 -13.45
N VAL A 165 23.52 -4.69 -13.39
CA VAL A 165 24.13 -3.45 -12.91
C VAL A 165 23.75 -2.34 -13.89
N ILE A 166 23.15 -1.27 -13.39
CA ILE A 166 22.73 -0.14 -14.23
C ILE A 166 23.74 0.99 -14.10
N ASP A 167 23.88 1.53 -12.89
CA ASP A 167 24.63 2.74 -12.63
C ASP A 167 25.42 2.64 -11.32
N GLU A 168 26.51 3.39 -11.25
CA GLU A 168 27.14 3.74 -9.98
C GLU A 168 26.20 4.68 -9.20
N ILE A 169 26.16 4.51 -7.88
CA ILE A 169 25.29 5.32 -7.03
C ILE A 169 25.92 6.71 -6.88
N SER A 170 25.43 7.68 -7.66
CA SER A 170 25.67 9.10 -7.41
C SER A 170 24.62 9.66 -6.44
N TRP A 171 25.02 10.33 -5.36
CA TRP A 171 24.12 11.12 -4.51
C TRP A 171 24.27 12.61 -4.79
N SER A 172 23.14 13.32 -4.72
CA SER A 172 22.97 14.71 -5.16
C SER A 172 23.24 15.75 -4.08
N SER A 173 23.52 15.33 -2.85
CA SER A 173 23.45 16.21 -1.68
C SER A 173 24.67 16.06 -0.76
N ASN A 174 25.55 17.07 -0.78
CA ASN A 174 26.47 17.34 0.33
C ASN A 174 25.79 18.09 1.48
N ASN A 175 24.45 18.13 1.53
CA ASN A 175 23.73 18.79 2.61
C ASN A 175 23.76 17.90 3.86
N LYS A 176 24.53 18.34 4.85
CA LYS A 176 24.72 17.67 6.15
C LYS A 176 23.42 17.47 6.94
N TRP A 177 22.36 18.21 6.63
CA TRP A 177 21.03 18.05 7.25
C TRP A 177 20.30 16.78 6.78
N HIS A 178 20.54 16.33 5.54
CA HIS A 178 20.03 15.05 5.05
C HIS A 178 20.83 13.84 5.56
N CYS A 179 21.82 14.08 6.43
CA CYS A 179 22.58 13.04 7.12
C CYS A 179 22.10 12.79 8.55
N LEU A 180 21.04 13.46 9.00
CA LEU A 180 20.44 13.21 10.32
C LEU A 180 19.62 11.90 10.32
N PRO A 181 19.43 11.26 11.50
CA PRO A 181 18.67 10.03 11.67
C PRO A 181 17.29 9.97 11.02
N SER A 182 16.56 11.09 10.95
CA SER A 182 15.27 11.15 10.23
C SER A 182 15.36 10.84 8.73
N SER A 183 16.55 10.97 8.13
CA SER A 183 16.83 10.62 6.74
C SER A 183 17.54 9.27 6.61
N TRP A 184 17.52 8.42 7.65
CA TRP A 184 18.14 7.11 7.63
C TRP A 184 17.09 6.02 7.35
N ASN A 185 17.35 5.23 6.31
CA ASN A 185 16.65 3.96 6.13
C ASN A 185 17.25 2.93 7.09
N MET A 186 16.53 2.60 8.16
CA MET A 186 16.95 1.60 9.15
C MET A 186 16.62 0.19 8.67
N PHE A 187 17.57 -0.74 8.82
CA PHE A 187 17.40 -2.16 8.47
C PHE A 187 17.53 -3.03 9.71
N ARG A 188 16.53 -3.89 9.91
CA ARG A 188 16.52 -4.93 10.94
C ARG A 188 16.98 -6.24 10.32
N LEU A 189 18.06 -6.82 10.85
CA LEU A 189 18.54 -8.15 10.43
C LEU A 189 17.99 -9.29 11.29
N THR A 190 17.48 -8.95 12.48
CA THR A 190 16.85 -9.84 13.46
C THR A 190 15.51 -9.23 13.91
N GLU A 191 14.73 -9.95 14.73
CA GLU A 191 13.48 -9.43 15.32
C GLU A 191 13.71 -8.33 16.38
N GLU A 192 14.97 -7.96 16.64
CA GLU A 192 15.38 -6.96 17.64
C GLU A 192 15.46 -5.53 17.06
N ASP A 193 16.18 -4.65 17.76
CA ASP A 193 16.51 -3.28 17.34
C ASP A 193 17.25 -3.26 15.98
N PRO A 194 17.05 -2.23 15.14
CA PRO A 194 17.76 -2.10 13.88
C PRO A 194 19.27 -2.00 14.10
N THR A 195 20.03 -2.75 13.32
CA THR A 195 21.50 -2.84 13.44
C THR A 195 22.24 -2.13 12.31
N HIS A 196 21.56 -1.87 11.20
CA HIS A 196 22.14 -1.29 10.00
C HIS A 196 21.32 -0.09 9.55
N PHE A 197 21.96 0.88 8.89
CA PHE A 197 21.25 2.00 8.29
C PHE A 197 21.89 2.44 6.98
N ARG A 198 21.08 3.04 6.11
CA ARG A 198 21.55 3.78 4.94
C ARG A 198 21.05 5.20 5.02
N CYS A 199 21.96 6.15 5.10
CA CYS A 199 21.62 7.58 4.99
C CYS A 199 21.18 7.91 3.56
N GLU A 200 20.02 8.52 3.36
CA GLU A 200 19.58 8.92 2.01
C GLU A 200 20.36 10.10 1.43
N GLY A 201 20.84 11.01 2.29
CA GLY A 201 21.59 12.20 1.88
C GLY A 201 22.97 11.90 1.31
N CYS A 202 23.76 11.09 2.03
CA CYS A 202 25.14 10.78 1.66
C CYS A 202 25.41 9.29 1.37
N ASN A 203 24.36 8.46 1.36
CA ASN A 203 24.47 6.99 1.17
C ASN A 203 25.42 6.30 2.16
N GLY A 204 25.60 6.89 3.35
CA GLY A 204 26.47 6.35 4.39
C GLY A 204 27.94 6.76 4.29
N GLU A 205 28.38 7.46 3.23
CA GLU A 205 29.80 7.79 3.08
C GLU A 205 30.30 8.80 4.11
N ASN A 206 29.49 9.80 4.47
CA ASN A 206 29.88 10.86 5.40
C ASN A 206 29.72 10.48 6.89
N HIS A 207 29.42 9.21 7.16
CA HIS A 207 29.20 8.65 8.51
C HIS A 207 30.42 7.84 8.95
N ASN A 208 31.57 8.50 9.12
CA ASN A 208 32.84 7.84 9.51
C ASN A 208 32.91 7.48 11.00
N GLU A 209 32.01 8.05 11.80
CA GLU A 209 31.82 7.75 13.21
C GLU A 209 31.15 6.39 13.47
N TYR A 210 30.60 5.76 12.43
CA TYR A 210 29.98 4.43 12.47
C TYR A 210 30.83 3.42 11.70
N ASP A 211 30.79 2.17 12.14
CA ASP A 211 31.37 1.05 11.38
C ASP A 211 30.66 0.95 10.03
N LYS A 212 31.42 0.72 8.96
CA LYS A 212 30.88 0.58 7.60
C LYS A 212 30.78 -0.89 7.22
N ALA A 213 29.63 -1.28 6.68
CA ALA A 213 29.47 -2.59 6.08
C ALA A 213 30.49 -2.75 4.92
N PRO A 214 31.16 -3.91 4.80
CA PRO A 214 32.15 -4.13 3.76
C PRO A 214 31.53 -3.99 2.36
N LEU A 215 32.25 -3.36 1.43
CA LEU A 215 31.78 -3.22 0.05
C LEU A 215 31.83 -4.54 -0.72
N GLU A 216 32.78 -5.40 -0.36
CA GLU A 216 32.98 -6.72 -0.91
C GLU A 216 33.20 -7.75 0.19
N ILE A 217 32.60 -8.92 0.05
CA ILE A 217 32.74 -10.03 1.01
C ILE A 217 33.06 -11.34 0.30
N ASN A 218 33.80 -12.21 0.99
CA ASN A 218 33.95 -13.60 0.60
C ASN A 218 33.03 -14.47 1.46
N HIS A 219 32.04 -15.09 0.85
CA HIS A 219 31.05 -15.89 1.57
C HIS A 219 31.41 -17.38 1.53
N ALA A 220 31.23 -18.12 2.63
CA ALA A 220 31.61 -19.54 2.73
C ALA A 220 30.90 -20.44 1.70
N LEU A 221 29.64 -20.13 1.38
CA LEU A 221 28.88 -20.83 0.32
C LEU A 221 29.25 -20.39 -1.11
N HIS A 222 30.00 -19.29 -1.25
CA HIS A 222 30.44 -18.76 -2.54
C HIS A 222 31.88 -18.25 -2.48
N PRO A 223 32.89 -19.13 -2.27
CA PRO A 223 34.27 -18.71 -1.99
C PRO A 223 35.06 -18.30 -3.24
N LYS A 224 34.54 -18.54 -4.45
CA LYS A 224 35.28 -18.34 -5.70
C LYS A 224 35.32 -16.89 -6.16
N HIS A 225 34.23 -16.14 -5.93
CA HIS A 225 34.13 -14.75 -6.31
C HIS A 225 33.61 -13.94 -5.12
N PRO A 226 34.15 -12.73 -4.89
CA PRO A 226 33.60 -11.83 -3.90
C PRO A 226 32.18 -11.40 -4.32
N LEU A 227 31.31 -11.17 -3.34
CA LEU A 227 30.02 -10.52 -3.55
C LEU A 227 30.15 -9.04 -3.24
N GLN A 228 29.57 -8.19 -4.08
CA GLN A 228 29.56 -6.74 -3.93
C GLN A 228 28.24 -6.26 -3.30
N LEU A 229 28.31 -5.25 -2.44
CA LEU A 229 27.14 -4.62 -1.84
C LEU A 229 26.38 -3.75 -2.87
N VAL A 230 25.11 -4.09 -3.13
CA VAL A 230 24.28 -3.46 -4.17
C VAL A 230 22.93 -2.96 -3.65
N LEU A 231 22.33 -2.00 -4.37
CA LEU A 231 21.00 -1.44 -4.10
C LEU A 231 20.01 -1.78 -5.22
N LEU A 232 18.82 -2.26 -4.85
CA LEU A 232 17.74 -2.52 -5.80
C LEU A 232 16.97 -1.23 -6.17
N GLN A 233 16.84 -0.94 -7.47
CA GLN A 233 16.21 0.30 -7.96
C GLN A 233 14.65 0.27 -7.97
N HIS A 234 14.01 -0.90 -8.02
CA HIS A 234 12.55 -1.03 -8.12
C HIS A 234 11.99 -2.23 -7.33
N ASN A 235 10.84 -2.02 -6.67
CA ASN A 235 10.17 -2.99 -5.78
C ASN A 235 9.22 -4.00 -6.47
N SER A 236 9.19 -4.10 -7.80
CA SER A 236 8.14 -4.90 -8.47
C SER A 236 8.40 -6.41 -8.49
N SER A 237 9.65 -6.85 -8.30
CA SER A 237 10.00 -8.27 -8.23
C SER A 237 11.28 -8.49 -7.43
N THR A 238 11.17 -9.07 -6.25
CA THR A 238 12.32 -9.52 -5.45
C THR A 238 12.66 -10.96 -5.84
N ARG A 239 13.94 -11.20 -6.14
CA ARG A 239 14.49 -12.57 -6.17
C ARG A 239 14.72 -13.01 -4.73
N LYS A 240 14.82 -14.33 -4.51
CA LYS A 240 15.16 -14.91 -3.21
C LYS A 240 16.67 -14.95 -2.95
N CYS A 241 17.05 -14.78 -1.68
CA CYS A 241 18.40 -14.88 -1.15
C CYS A 241 18.94 -16.31 -1.28
N TYR A 242 20.21 -16.44 -1.69
CA TYR A 242 20.84 -17.74 -1.89
C TYR A 242 20.95 -18.59 -0.62
N CYS A 243 21.16 -17.95 0.52
CA CYS A 243 21.39 -18.65 1.78
C CYS A 243 20.10 -19.09 2.48
N CYS A 244 19.05 -18.26 2.46
CA CYS A 244 17.84 -18.49 3.27
C CYS A 244 16.57 -18.69 2.44
N ASP A 245 16.63 -18.50 1.12
CA ASP A 245 15.47 -18.56 0.22
C ASP A 245 14.36 -17.54 0.56
N GLU A 246 14.62 -16.57 1.43
CA GLU A 246 13.74 -15.43 1.71
C GLU A 246 13.91 -14.33 0.65
N ASP A 247 12.90 -13.49 0.49
CA ASP A 247 12.98 -12.37 -0.47
C ASP A 247 14.17 -11.46 -0.16
N LEU A 248 14.83 -10.99 -1.21
CA LEU A 248 15.93 -10.05 -1.08
C LEU A 248 15.41 -8.71 -0.56
N ASN A 249 16.13 -8.15 0.41
CA ASN A 249 15.91 -6.79 0.88
C ASN A 249 16.29 -5.78 -0.21
N LYS A 250 16.01 -4.49 0.02
CA LYS A 250 16.46 -3.41 -0.89
C LYS A 250 17.98 -3.35 -1.05
N ILE A 251 18.73 -3.76 -0.03
CA ILE A 251 20.19 -3.81 -0.03
C ILE A 251 20.63 -5.24 0.28
N PHE A 252 21.55 -5.76 -0.53
CA PHE A 252 22.08 -7.13 -0.42
C PHE A 252 23.46 -7.23 -1.08
N TYR A 253 24.13 -8.36 -0.89
CA TYR A 253 25.39 -8.68 -1.57
C TYR A 253 25.12 -9.49 -2.84
N TYR A 254 25.75 -9.13 -3.94
CA TYR A 254 25.53 -9.72 -5.25
C TYR A 254 26.84 -10.05 -5.97
N CYS A 255 26.91 -11.22 -6.58
CA CYS A 255 27.98 -11.61 -7.50
C CYS A 255 27.41 -11.66 -8.92
N SER A 256 27.86 -10.77 -9.79
CA SER A 256 27.42 -10.70 -11.20
C SER A 256 27.94 -11.87 -12.04
N ALA A 257 29.13 -12.40 -11.74
CA ALA A 257 29.75 -13.50 -12.49
C ALA A 257 29.00 -14.84 -12.31
N CYS A 258 28.45 -15.07 -11.12
CA CYS A 258 27.70 -16.28 -10.79
C CYS A 258 26.19 -16.05 -10.63
N ASP A 259 25.75 -14.81 -10.74
CA ASP A 259 24.37 -14.39 -10.51
C ASP A 259 23.82 -14.90 -9.16
N ILE A 260 24.58 -14.69 -8.08
CA ILE A 260 24.22 -15.09 -6.71
C ILE A 260 23.97 -13.85 -5.87
N ALA A 261 22.86 -13.83 -5.13
CA ALA A 261 22.47 -12.71 -4.26
C ALA A 261 22.23 -13.20 -2.81
N ILE A 262 22.75 -12.48 -1.81
CA ILE A 262 22.69 -12.85 -0.39
C ILE A 262 22.28 -11.63 0.45
N ASN A 263 21.25 -11.78 1.28
CA ASN A 263 20.82 -10.74 2.23
C ASN A 263 21.88 -10.47 3.31
N LEU A 264 21.94 -9.24 3.83
CA LEU A 264 22.90 -8.85 4.88
C LEU A 264 22.85 -9.80 6.09
N ALA A 265 21.65 -10.17 6.54
CA ALA A 265 21.45 -11.08 7.68
C ALA A 265 22.02 -12.50 7.47
N CYS A 266 22.37 -12.86 6.24
CA CYS A 266 22.92 -14.17 5.91
C CYS A 266 24.45 -14.18 5.77
N VAL A 267 25.11 -13.01 5.77
CA VAL A 267 26.56 -12.92 5.54
C VAL A 267 27.36 -13.62 6.63
N ASP A 268 26.95 -13.44 7.89
CA ASP A 268 27.66 -14.00 9.05
C ASP A 268 27.15 -15.38 9.46
N LYS A 269 26.12 -15.91 8.78
CA LYS A 269 25.55 -17.21 9.12
C LYS A 269 26.49 -18.32 8.63
N GLN A 270 27.05 -19.06 9.58
CA GLN A 270 27.83 -20.24 9.25
C GLN A 270 26.94 -21.30 8.60
N PRO A 271 27.33 -21.86 7.44
CA PRO A 271 26.54 -22.88 6.79
C PRO A 271 26.62 -24.21 7.55
N VAL A 272 25.47 -24.86 7.71
CA VAL A 272 25.40 -26.20 8.29
C VAL A 272 25.89 -27.21 7.25
N LEU A 273 27.10 -27.74 7.44
CA LEU A 273 27.76 -28.60 6.45
C LEU A 273 27.19 -30.02 6.37
N SER A 274 26.61 -30.51 7.47
CA SER A 274 26.00 -31.84 7.56
C SER A 274 24.80 -31.81 8.48
N ILE A 275 23.75 -32.54 8.13
CA ILE A 275 22.52 -32.61 8.91
C ILE A 275 22.01 -34.04 9.00
N ASP A 276 21.69 -34.45 10.23
CA ASP A 276 20.97 -35.69 10.52
C ASP A 276 19.49 -35.36 10.67
N ASN A 277 18.70 -35.76 9.66
CA ASN A 277 17.26 -35.56 9.68
C ASN A 277 16.55 -36.86 9.27
N PRO A 278 16.45 -37.85 10.18
CA PRO A 278 15.81 -39.15 9.89
C PRO A 278 14.33 -39.01 9.52
N LYS A 279 13.69 -37.88 9.84
CA LYS A 279 12.34 -37.56 9.38
C LYS A 279 12.29 -37.23 7.88
N CYS A 280 13.37 -36.71 7.31
CA CYS A 280 13.46 -36.37 5.88
C CYS A 280 14.09 -37.52 5.08
N HIS A 281 15.21 -38.04 5.58
CA HIS A 281 15.99 -39.09 4.94
C HIS A 281 16.82 -39.85 5.98
N GLU A 282 16.94 -41.17 5.85
CA GLU A 282 17.54 -42.04 6.87
C GLU A 282 19.05 -41.79 7.07
N HIS A 283 19.76 -41.35 6.03
CA HIS A 283 21.20 -41.07 6.10
C HIS A 283 21.50 -39.60 6.38
N THR A 284 22.66 -39.33 6.98
CA THR A 284 23.24 -37.99 7.09
C THR A 284 23.36 -37.34 5.73
N LEU A 285 22.82 -36.12 5.61
CA LEU A 285 22.92 -35.33 4.40
C LEU A 285 24.08 -34.36 4.49
N THR A 286 24.79 -34.16 3.38
CA THR A 286 25.93 -33.24 3.28
C THR A 286 25.59 -32.06 2.40
N LEU A 287 26.00 -30.86 2.81
CA LEU A 287 25.75 -29.65 2.05
C LEU A 287 26.62 -29.62 0.79
N PHE A 288 25.98 -29.37 -0.34
CA PHE A 288 26.62 -29.20 -1.63
C PHE A 288 26.41 -27.77 -2.13
N PRO A 289 27.40 -26.86 -1.94
CA PRO A 289 27.22 -25.43 -2.13
C PRO A 289 27.39 -24.96 -3.59
N ARG A 290 27.80 -25.84 -4.51
CA ARG A 290 27.97 -25.46 -5.92
C ARG A 290 26.63 -25.48 -6.64
N TYR A 291 26.41 -24.47 -7.47
CA TYR A 291 25.30 -24.43 -8.40
C TYR A 291 25.39 -25.62 -9.38
N ILE A 292 24.46 -26.57 -9.25
CA ILE A 292 24.24 -27.68 -10.18
C ILE A 292 22.73 -27.78 -10.39
N SER A 293 22.31 -28.02 -11.64
CA SER A 293 20.93 -28.32 -12.00
C SER A 293 20.57 -29.75 -11.58
N LEU A 294 20.46 -30.00 -10.27
CA LEU A 294 19.89 -31.24 -9.72
C LEU A 294 18.40 -31.01 -9.44
N THR A 295 17.56 -31.97 -9.81
CA THR A 295 16.14 -31.91 -9.45
C THR A 295 15.98 -32.26 -7.98
N CYS A 296 15.28 -31.40 -7.23
CA CYS A 296 15.00 -31.66 -5.82
C CYS A 296 13.93 -32.76 -5.65
N ASP A 297 14.25 -33.76 -4.84
CA ASP A 297 13.39 -34.92 -4.54
C ASP A 297 12.04 -34.56 -3.94
N PHE A 298 11.90 -33.39 -3.29
CA PHE A 298 10.63 -32.98 -2.70
C PHE A 298 9.82 -31.99 -3.51
N CYS A 299 10.42 -31.19 -4.39
CA CYS A 299 9.66 -30.17 -5.10
C CYS A 299 9.70 -30.31 -6.62
N ALA A 300 10.42 -31.30 -7.15
CA ALA A 300 10.55 -31.56 -8.59
C ALA A 300 11.10 -30.36 -9.40
N LEU A 301 11.77 -29.41 -8.74
CA LEU A 301 12.37 -28.25 -9.41
C LEU A 301 13.88 -28.43 -9.47
N ALA A 302 14.45 -28.21 -10.65
CA ALA A 302 15.91 -28.21 -10.88
C ALA A 302 16.53 -26.80 -10.75
N ASP A 303 15.73 -25.76 -10.96
CA ASP A 303 16.16 -24.38 -10.87
C ASP A 303 15.92 -23.87 -9.46
N SER A 304 16.99 -23.82 -8.66
CA SER A 304 16.94 -23.09 -7.40
C SER A 304 18.12 -22.17 -7.21
N ASN A 305 17.81 -21.01 -6.64
CA ASN A 305 18.80 -20.11 -6.09
C ASN A 305 19.10 -20.53 -4.66
N CYS A 306 19.21 -21.82 -4.32
CA CYS A 306 19.61 -22.22 -2.98
C CYS A 306 20.49 -23.49 -3.01
N PRO A 307 21.35 -23.68 -1.99
CA PRO A 307 22.16 -24.88 -1.85
C PRO A 307 21.32 -26.16 -1.74
N PHE A 308 21.96 -27.29 -2.03
CA PHE A 308 21.39 -28.63 -1.87
C PHE A 308 22.02 -29.36 -0.70
N TYR A 309 21.23 -30.20 -0.05
CA TYR A 309 21.71 -31.30 0.76
C TYR A 309 21.64 -32.58 -0.05
N ILE A 310 22.73 -33.34 -0.04
CA ILE A 310 22.85 -34.58 -0.81
C ILE A 310 23.20 -35.77 0.08
N CYS A 311 22.59 -36.92 -0.24
CA CYS A 311 23.03 -38.23 0.20
C CYS A 311 23.65 -38.96 -0.99
N SER A 312 24.98 -39.03 -1.03
CA SER A 312 25.70 -39.74 -2.10
C SER A 312 25.30 -41.23 -2.21
N PRO A 313 25.18 -42.01 -1.11
CA PRO A 313 24.74 -43.41 -1.17
C PRO A 313 23.37 -43.65 -1.83
N CYS A 314 22.42 -42.74 -1.61
CA CYS A 314 21.05 -42.89 -2.10
C CYS A 314 20.76 -42.12 -3.39
N GLY A 315 21.68 -41.26 -3.84
CA GLY A 315 21.40 -40.31 -4.92
C GLY A 315 20.33 -39.27 -4.55
N PHE A 316 20.02 -39.10 -3.26
CA PHE A 316 19.00 -38.17 -2.78
C PHE A 316 19.55 -36.74 -2.77
N ALA A 317 18.80 -35.79 -3.32
CA ALA A 317 19.12 -34.38 -3.41
C ALA A 317 17.90 -33.52 -3.05
N VAL A 318 18.03 -32.68 -2.03
CA VAL A 318 16.95 -31.81 -1.56
C VAL A 318 17.45 -30.39 -1.40
N HIS A 319 16.65 -29.39 -1.79
CA HIS A 319 16.97 -28.00 -1.51
C HIS A 319 17.12 -27.78 0.01
N GLN A 320 18.01 -26.87 0.41
CA GLN A 320 18.15 -26.46 1.80
C GLN A 320 16.81 -25.97 2.40
N ASN A 321 15.97 -25.30 1.61
CA ASN A 321 14.63 -24.88 2.06
C ASN A 321 13.53 -25.94 1.83
N CYS A 322 13.87 -27.11 1.29
CA CYS A 322 12.93 -28.23 1.18
C CYS A 322 13.11 -29.25 2.30
N ILE A 323 14.26 -29.26 2.99
CA ILE A 323 14.54 -30.22 4.06
C ILE A 323 13.59 -30.11 5.26
N ASN A 324 13.05 -28.92 5.50
CA ASN A 324 12.15 -28.59 6.61
C ASN A 324 10.70 -28.38 6.12
N LEU A 325 10.32 -28.97 4.99
CA LEU A 325 8.92 -28.94 4.56
C LEU A 325 8.04 -29.64 5.62
N PRO A 326 6.90 -29.05 5.99
CA PRO A 326 6.02 -29.60 7.01
C PRO A 326 5.42 -30.92 6.54
N ARG A 327 5.26 -31.89 7.42
CA ARG A 327 4.81 -33.25 7.08
C ARG A 327 3.32 -33.33 6.89
N VAL A 328 2.54 -32.66 7.73
CA VAL A 328 1.07 -32.64 7.63
C VAL A 328 0.59 -31.21 7.76
N ILE A 329 -0.20 -30.76 6.77
CA ILE A 329 -0.73 -29.40 6.69
C ILE A 329 -2.20 -29.40 6.27
N LYS A 330 -2.87 -28.27 6.53
CA LYS A 330 -4.21 -27.95 5.99
C LYS A 330 -4.08 -26.69 5.13
N ILE A 331 -4.66 -26.74 3.93
CA ILE A 331 -4.58 -25.64 2.96
C ILE A 331 -5.97 -25.08 2.66
N THR A 332 -6.04 -23.87 2.11
CA THR A 332 -7.33 -23.26 1.73
C THR A 332 -8.05 -23.99 0.59
N ARG A 333 -7.29 -24.68 -0.26
CA ARG A 333 -7.74 -25.30 -1.52
C ARG A 333 -8.29 -26.72 -1.35
N HIS A 334 -8.31 -27.24 -0.12
CA HIS A 334 -8.76 -28.59 0.18
C HIS A 334 -9.19 -28.71 1.64
N HIS A 335 -10.31 -29.37 1.89
CA HIS A 335 -10.89 -29.47 3.24
C HIS A 335 -10.11 -30.41 4.15
N HIS A 336 -9.56 -31.50 3.60
CA HIS A 336 -8.82 -32.49 4.37
C HIS A 336 -7.36 -32.09 4.58
N ARG A 337 -6.74 -32.75 5.56
CA ARG A 337 -5.29 -32.67 5.76
C ARG A 337 -4.57 -33.37 4.62
N ILE A 338 -3.44 -32.79 4.23
CA ILE A 338 -2.56 -33.36 3.22
C ILE A 338 -1.20 -33.64 3.84
N SER A 339 -0.56 -34.73 3.42
CA SER A 339 0.73 -35.16 3.92
C SER A 339 1.81 -35.11 2.86
N LEU A 340 3.00 -34.66 3.25
CA LEU A 340 4.19 -34.73 2.42
C LEU A 340 4.54 -36.19 2.16
N THR A 341 4.74 -36.51 0.88
CA THR A 341 5.08 -37.85 0.41
C THR A 341 6.29 -37.73 -0.51
N PRO A 342 7.34 -38.57 -0.37
CA PRO A 342 8.55 -38.48 -1.18
C PRO A 342 8.35 -38.89 -2.65
N SER A 343 7.30 -39.66 -2.95
CA SER A 343 6.87 -39.97 -4.32
C SER A 343 5.34 -40.01 -4.37
N LEU A 344 4.76 -39.61 -5.51
CA LEU A 344 3.31 -39.54 -5.66
C LEU A 344 2.69 -40.83 -6.22
N GLY A 345 3.52 -41.82 -6.56
CA GLY A 345 3.09 -43.08 -7.15
C GLY A 345 2.58 -42.94 -8.59
N GLN A 346 2.32 -44.07 -9.25
CA GLN A 346 1.93 -44.09 -10.65
C GLN A 346 0.53 -43.48 -10.87
N GLY A 347 0.41 -42.52 -11.78
CA GLY A 347 -0.87 -41.92 -12.19
C GLY A 347 -0.67 -40.67 -13.05
N ASP A 348 -1.75 -40.10 -13.61
CA ASP A 348 -1.67 -38.80 -14.30
C ASP A 348 -2.20 -37.72 -13.37
N TRP A 349 -1.33 -37.24 -12.47
CA TRP A 349 -1.73 -36.31 -11.41
C TRP A 349 -1.56 -34.85 -11.85
N SER A 350 -2.58 -34.05 -11.58
CA SER A 350 -2.51 -32.58 -11.67
C SER A 350 -2.50 -31.97 -10.29
N CYS A 351 -1.64 -30.98 -10.06
CA CYS A 351 -1.60 -30.26 -8.79
C CYS A 351 -2.91 -29.50 -8.56
N GLY A 352 -3.61 -29.76 -7.45
CA GLY A 352 -4.86 -29.10 -7.09
C GLY A 352 -4.75 -27.60 -6.81
N VAL A 353 -3.53 -27.05 -6.73
CA VAL A 353 -3.26 -25.63 -6.44
C VAL A 353 -2.83 -24.83 -7.67
N CYS A 354 -2.08 -25.43 -8.59
CA CYS A 354 -1.61 -24.76 -9.82
C CYS A 354 -2.11 -25.38 -11.11
N ARG A 355 -2.83 -26.50 -11.02
CA ARG A 355 -3.45 -27.25 -12.12
C ARG A 355 -2.48 -27.77 -13.18
N LYS A 356 -1.16 -27.63 -12.96
CA LYS A 356 -0.12 -28.20 -13.82
C LYS A 356 0.08 -29.68 -13.51
N LYS A 357 0.41 -30.45 -14.55
CA LYS A 357 0.81 -31.86 -14.43
C LYS A 357 1.99 -31.99 -13.47
N MET A 358 1.94 -33.02 -12.64
CA MET A 358 2.96 -33.34 -11.66
C MET A 358 3.88 -34.42 -12.20
N ASP A 359 5.14 -34.36 -11.78
CA ASP A 359 6.08 -35.46 -11.96
C ASP A 359 5.92 -36.45 -10.79
N ASN A 360 5.71 -37.71 -11.11
CA ASN A 360 5.41 -38.75 -10.13
C ASN A 360 6.64 -39.30 -9.42
N ASP A 361 7.81 -39.12 -10.04
CA ASP A 361 9.09 -39.62 -9.52
C ASP A 361 9.58 -38.79 -8.34
N TYR A 362 8.98 -37.61 -8.13
CA TYR A 362 9.33 -36.67 -7.07
C TYR A 362 8.18 -36.48 -6.07
N GLY A 363 8.52 -35.84 -4.95
CA GLY A 363 7.63 -35.62 -3.83
C GLY A 363 6.59 -34.53 -4.03
N GLY A 364 5.56 -34.61 -3.20
CA GLY A 364 4.44 -33.67 -3.16
C GLY A 364 3.56 -33.94 -1.95
N TYR A 365 2.51 -33.15 -1.81
CA TYR A 365 1.48 -33.41 -0.80
C TYR A 365 0.35 -34.24 -1.40
N SER A 366 -0.12 -35.22 -0.64
CA SER A 366 -1.28 -36.04 -0.98
C SER A 366 -2.27 -36.04 0.18
N CYS A 367 -3.56 -35.97 -0.13
CA CYS A 367 -4.60 -36.28 0.84
C CYS A 367 -4.52 -37.76 1.23
N ARG A 368 -4.75 -38.06 2.52
CA ARG A 368 -4.78 -39.43 3.06
C ARG A 368 -6.19 -39.97 3.30
N LYS A 369 -7.23 -39.13 3.19
CA LYS A 369 -8.61 -39.55 3.39
C LYS A 369 -9.01 -40.54 2.29
N ASP A 370 -9.59 -41.67 2.69
CA ASP A 370 -10.04 -42.70 1.77
C ASP A 370 -11.03 -42.12 0.75
N GLY A 371 -10.84 -42.44 -0.52
CA GLY A 371 -11.64 -41.91 -1.62
C GLY A 371 -11.30 -40.47 -2.03
N CYS A 372 -10.24 -39.86 -1.49
CA CYS A 372 -9.78 -38.53 -1.91
C CYS A 372 -8.46 -38.60 -2.70
N TRP A 373 -8.47 -38.14 -3.95
CA TRP A 373 -7.30 -38.15 -4.84
C TRP A 373 -6.57 -36.80 -4.95
N TYR A 374 -6.78 -35.91 -3.99
CA TYR A 374 -6.17 -34.58 -4.03
C TYR A 374 -4.65 -34.63 -3.85
N LYS A 375 -3.92 -34.02 -4.78
CA LYS A 375 -2.45 -33.91 -4.75
C LYS A 375 -2.00 -32.49 -5.08
N ALA A 376 -0.90 -32.05 -4.52
CA ALA A 376 -0.34 -30.73 -4.78
C ALA A 376 1.19 -30.74 -4.77
N HIS A 377 1.82 -29.91 -5.61
CA HIS A 377 3.27 -29.70 -5.55
C HIS A 377 3.65 -29.16 -4.18
N SER A 378 4.80 -29.58 -3.64
CA SER A 378 5.28 -29.13 -2.33
C SER A 378 5.34 -27.61 -2.21
N LYS A 379 5.95 -26.94 -3.19
CA LYS A 379 6.04 -25.48 -3.24
C LYS A 379 4.71 -24.77 -3.58
N CYS A 380 3.68 -25.49 -3.98
CA CYS A 380 2.33 -24.92 -4.14
C CYS A 380 1.54 -25.02 -2.84
N ALA A 381 1.63 -26.15 -2.15
CA ALA A 381 0.92 -26.38 -0.90
C ALA A 381 1.48 -25.51 0.25
N THR A 382 2.78 -25.22 0.26
CA THR A 382 3.41 -24.43 1.33
C THR A 382 3.50 -22.93 1.05
N ARG A 383 2.70 -22.39 0.12
CA ARG A 383 2.69 -20.94 -0.14
C ARG A 383 1.93 -20.21 0.95
N THR A 384 2.40 -19.01 1.31
CA THR A 384 1.81 -18.17 2.35
C THR A 384 0.37 -17.72 2.06
N ASN A 385 -0.04 -17.71 0.78
CA ASN A 385 -1.41 -17.40 0.39
C ASN A 385 -2.35 -18.63 0.38
N VAL A 386 -1.81 -19.84 0.59
CA VAL A 386 -2.55 -21.12 0.56
C VAL A 386 -2.49 -21.85 1.90
N TRP A 387 -1.40 -21.67 2.65
CA TRP A 387 -1.13 -22.29 3.94
C TRP A 387 -0.76 -21.25 5.00
N ASN A 388 -1.27 -21.45 6.22
CA ASN A 388 -1.10 -20.55 7.36
C ASN A 388 0.24 -20.69 8.11
N GLY A 389 1.13 -21.57 7.65
CA GLY A 389 2.43 -21.82 8.29
C GLY A 389 2.40 -22.77 9.50
N ILE A 390 1.25 -23.40 9.79
CA ILE A 390 1.09 -24.30 10.94
C ILE A 390 1.15 -25.76 10.49
N GLU A 391 2.10 -26.51 11.05
CA GLU A 391 2.19 -27.97 10.93
C GLU A 391 1.26 -28.64 11.96
N ILE A 392 0.56 -29.69 11.53
CA ILE A 392 -0.52 -30.33 12.32
C ILE A 392 -0.32 -31.85 12.48
N GLU A 393 0.91 -32.36 12.31
CA GLU A 393 1.24 -33.79 12.48
C GLU A 393 0.86 -34.31 13.87
N GLU A 394 1.06 -33.49 14.92
CA GLU A 394 0.86 -33.88 16.32
C GLU A 394 -0.57 -33.63 16.85
N LYS A 395 -1.43 -32.96 16.08
CA LYS A 395 -2.82 -32.70 16.49
C LYS A 395 -3.72 -33.86 16.04
N PRO A 396 -4.57 -34.44 16.90
CA PRO A 396 -5.56 -35.42 16.44
C PRO A 396 -6.46 -34.79 15.36
N GLU A 397 -6.93 -35.60 14.40
CA GLU A 397 -8.01 -35.18 13.52
C GLU A 397 -9.26 -34.99 14.39
N GLU A 398 -9.70 -33.74 14.54
CA GLU A 398 -11.09 -33.51 14.94
C GLU A 398 -11.94 -34.16 13.85
N VAL A 399 -12.86 -35.03 14.27
CA VAL A 399 -13.83 -35.65 13.36
C VAL A 399 -14.45 -34.50 12.59
N ASP A 400 -14.29 -34.49 11.27
CA ASP A 400 -15.00 -33.54 10.42
C ASP A 400 -16.47 -33.66 10.86
N GLU A 401 -17.00 -32.63 11.53
CA GLU A 401 -18.44 -32.40 11.50
C GLU A 401 -18.73 -32.34 10.00
N GLU A 402 -19.31 -33.43 9.47
CA GLU A 402 -19.91 -33.45 8.15
C GLU A 402 -20.64 -32.13 8.02
N ASP A 403 -20.36 -31.37 6.95
CA ASP A 403 -21.00 -30.10 6.69
C ASP A 403 -22.52 -30.29 6.94
N GLU A 404 -23.00 -29.94 8.13
CA GLU A 404 -24.39 -29.61 8.33
C GLU A 404 -24.55 -28.47 7.34
N GLU A 405 -25.31 -28.71 6.26
CA GLU A 405 -25.86 -27.64 5.47
C GLU A 405 -26.49 -26.70 6.49
N ASP A 406 -25.77 -25.61 6.83
CA ASP A 406 -26.13 -24.67 7.89
C ASP A 406 -27.63 -24.38 7.74
N GLU A 407 -28.40 -25.04 8.59
CA GLU A 407 -29.84 -24.97 8.63
C GLU A 407 -30.11 -23.57 9.15
N PHE A 408 -30.25 -22.62 8.21
CA PHE A 408 -30.52 -21.19 8.44
C PHE A 408 -30.32 -20.80 9.90
N SER A 409 -29.07 -20.60 10.33
CA SER A 409 -28.83 -19.99 11.63
C SER A 409 -29.58 -18.67 11.59
N GLU A 410 -30.68 -18.59 12.33
CA GLU A 410 -31.59 -17.47 12.34
C GLU A 410 -30.73 -16.25 12.65
N MET A 411 -30.48 -15.42 11.63
CA MET A 411 -29.73 -14.18 11.78
C MET A 411 -30.56 -13.28 12.69
N THR A 412 -30.37 -13.39 14.01
CA THR A 412 -30.51 -12.24 14.87
C THR A 412 -29.35 -11.32 14.52
N SER A 413 -29.55 -10.52 13.47
CA SER A 413 -29.15 -9.13 13.45
C SER A 413 -27.87 -8.83 14.24
N GLY A 414 -26.71 -9.11 13.63
CA GLY A 414 -25.52 -8.26 13.82
C GLY A 414 -25.72 -6.84 13.26
N SER A 415 -26.96 -6.45 12.96
CA SER A 415 -27.33 -5.14 12.48
C SER A 415 -27.25 -4.15 13.64
N SER A 416 -26.16 -3.38 13.68
CA SER A 416 -26.15 -2.05 14.32
C SER A 416 -27.15 -1.07 13.68
N HIS A 417 -27.86 -1.52 12.65
CA HIS A 417 -29.02 -0.85 12.08
C HIS A 417 -30.30 -1.53 12.59
N GLN A 418 -30.77 -1.07 13.75
CA GLN A 418 -31.88 -1.65 14.51
C GLN A 418 -33.24 -1.12 14.02
N HIS A 419 -33.48 -1.18 12.71
CA HIS A 419 -34.72 -0.76 12.08
C HIS A 419 -35.31 -1.90 11.26
N ARG A 420 -36.62 -1.82 11.01
CA ARG A 420 -37.33 -2.86 10.26
C ARG A 420 -37.10 -2.70 8.77
N PHE A 421 -36.73 -3.79 8.11
CA PHE A 421 -36.60 -3.84 6.67
C PHE A 421 -37.91 -4.24 5.99
N ARG A 422 -38.16 -3.66 4.80
CA ARG A 422 -39.20 -4.10 3.87
C ARG A 422 -38.53 -4.62 2.61
N ARG A 423 -38.94 -5.82 2.17
CA ARG A 423 -38.51 -6.39 0.89
C ARG A 423 -39.32 -5.73 -0.24
N TYR A 424 -38.63 -5.30 -1.29
CA TYR A 424 -39.21 -4.81 -2.52
C TYR A 424 -38.88 -5.78 -3.64
N GLU A 425 -39.91 -6.15 -4.40
CA GLU A 425 -39.78 -7.01 -5.58
C GLU A 425 -39.51 -6.15 -6.82
N ASP A 426 -38.61 -6.62 -7.68
CA ASP A 426 -38.25 -5.91 -8.92
C ASP A 426 -39.42 -5.98 -9.91
N THR A 427 -40.29 -4.97 -9.87
CA THR A 427 -41.46 -4.89 -10.76
C THR A 427 -41.15 -4.16 -12.07
N CYS A 428 -39.91 -4.17 -12.57
CA CYS A 428 -39.53 -3.47 -13.79
C CYS A 428 -39.84 -1.95 -13.71
N ARG A 429 -39.46 -1.33 -12.58
CA ARG A 429 -39.55 0.13 -12.38
C ARG A 429 -38.42 0.85 -13.13
N ASP A 430 -38.62 2.15 -13.37
CA ASP A 430 -37.56 3.05 -13.84
C ASP A 430 -36.35 2.96 -12.89
N TYR A 431 -35.15 2.89 -13.47
CA TYR A 431 -33.90 2.79 -12.71
C TYR A 431 -33.62 4.10 -11.98
N ASP A 432 -33.39 4.03 -10.67
CA ASP A 432 -32.98 5.16 -9.84
C ASP A 432 -31.51 4.96 -9.44
N GLU A 433 -30.65 5.81 -9.98
CA GLU A 433 -29.22 5.75 -9.77
C GLU A 433 -28.74 6.13 -8.37
N ASN A 434 -29.65 6.65 -7.54
CA ASN A 434 -29.40 6.96 -6.14
C ASN A 434 -29.64 5.75 -5.23
N GLN A 435 -30.27 4.68 -5.73
CA GLN A 435 -30.47 3.45 -4.98
C GLN A 435 -29.20 2.62 -4.96
N MET A 436 -28.41 2.81 -3.90
CA MET A 436 -27.15 2.13 -3.65
C MET A 436 -27.27 1.15 -2.49
N CYS A 437 -26.71 -0.05 -2.67
CA CYS A 437 -26.58 -1.00 -1.58
C CYS A 437 -25.51 -0.52 -0.59
N HIS A 438 -25.89 -0.33 0.68
CA HIS A 438 -25.01 0.16 1.73
C HIS A 438 -24.00 -0.88 2.23
N ALA A 439 -24.16 -2.16 1.90
CA ALA A 439 -23.17 -3.19 2.22
C ALA A 439 -22.06 -3.28 1.17
N CYS A 440 -22.41 -3.19 -0.11
CA CYS A 440 -21.47 -3.48 -1.19
C CYS A 440 -21.12 -2.24 -2.03
N ILE A 441 -21.81 -1.12 -1.80
CA ILE A 441 -21.61 0.17 -2.48
C ILE A 441 -21.81 0.06 -3.99
N MET A 442 -22.70 -0.84 -4.43
CA MET A 442 -23.10 -0.96 -5.84
C MET A 442 -24.57 -0.56 -6.03
N PRO A 443 -24.94 -0.02 -7.20
CA PRO A 443 -26.32 0.28 -7.52
C PRO A 443 -27.23 -0.95 -7.47
N ILE A 444 -28.50 -0.72 -7.17
CA ILE A 444 -29.55 -1.72 -7.32
C ILE A 444 -29.99 -1.76 -8.80
N TYR A 445 -29.23 -2.45 -9.65
CA TYR A 445 -29.58 -2.57 -11.07
C TYR A 445 -30.76 -3.52 -11.33
N PHE A 446 -30.80 -4.66 -10.62
CA PHE A 446 -31.74 -5.74 -10.86
C PHE A 446 -32.03 -6.51 -9.56
N GLY A 447 -33.19 -7.15 -9.52
CA GLY A 447 -33.56 -8.11 -8.49
C GLY A 447 -34.07 -7.47 -7.20
N ASN A 448 -34.44 -8.34 -6.26
CA ASN A 448 -35.06 -7.91 -5.01
C ASN A 448 -34.03 -7.22 -4.10
N PHE A 449 -34.52 -6.24 -3.35
CA PHE A 449 -33.73 -5.53 -2.37
C PHE A 449 -34.55 -5.27 -1.10
N TYR A 450 -33.83 -4.97 -0.02
CA TYR A 450 -34.41 -4.57 1.25
C TYR A 450 -34.13 -3.09 1.45
N SER A 451 -35.17 -2.32 1.75
CA SER A 451 -35.02 -0.94 2.22
C SER A 451 -35.49 -0.86 3.66
N CYS A 452 -34.75 -0.11 4.47
CA CYS A 452 -35.22 0.32 5.76
C CYS A 452 -36.49 1.15 5.61
N VAL A 453 -37.41 1.03 6.58
CA VAL A 453 -38.62 1.84 6.65
C VAL A 453 -38.34 3.21 7.29
N ASP A 454 -37.32 3.28 8.13
CA ASP A 454 -37.04 4.42 9.01
C ASP A 454 -35.89 5.31 8.49
N CYS A 455 -35.14 4.89 7.45
CA CYS A 455 -34.10 5.68 6.78
C CYS A 455 -33.77 5.13 5.38
N ASP A 456 -32.86 5.79 4.66
CA ASP A 456 -32.49 5.45 3.27
C ASP A 456 -31.53 4.25 3.15
N PHE A 457 -31.45 3.40 4.18
CA PHE A 457 -30.54 2.26 4.19
C PHE A 457 -31.10 1.11 3.33
N ILE A 458 -30.42 0.85 2.21
CA ILE A 458 -30.81 -0.15 1.20
C ILE A 458 -29.76 -1.25 1.11
N LEU A 459 -30.18 -2.51 0.96
CA LEU A 459 -29.32 -3.67 0.77
C LEU A 459 -29.84 -4.58 -0.36
N HIS A 460 -28.94 -5.12 -1.19
CA HIS A 460 -29.29 -6.24 -2.07
C HIS A 460 -29.76 -7.43 -1.22
N GLU A 461 -30.69 -8.25 -1.72
CA GLU A 461 -31.10 -9.49 -1.06
C GLU A 461 -29.90 -10.40 -0.72
N LYS A 462 -28.93 -10.53 -1.63
CA LYS A 462 -27.68 -11.27 -1.38
C LYS A 462 -26.78 -10.63 -0.33
N CYS A 463 -26.84 -9.30 -0.18
CA CYS A 463 -26.06 -8.59 0.82
C CYS A 463 -26.66 -8.71 2.24
N MET A 464 -27.95 -9.04 2.35
CA MET A 464 -28.57 -9.33 3.64
C MET A 464 -28.11 -10.68 4.20
N GLY A 465 -27.91 -11.69 3.35
CA GLY A 465 -27.45 -13.03 3.74
C GLY A 465 -25.93 -13.20 3.81
N LEU A 466 -25.16 -12.12 4.00
CA LEU A 466 -23.71 -12.23 4.09
C LEU A 466 -23.30 -12.96 5.38
N SER A 467 -22.59 -14.08 5.23
CA SER A 467 -22.00 -14.76 6.38
C SER A 467 -21.02 -13.84 7.12
N PHE A 468 -21.06 -13.88 8.45
CA PHE A 468 -20.13 -13.15 9.30
C PHE A 468 -18.69 -13.65 9.11
N GLU A 469 -18.51 -14.96 8.93
CA GLU A 469 -17.20 -15.59 8.74
C GLU A 469 -17.06 -16.18 7.35
N ARG A 470 -15.88 -16.00 6.75
CA ARG A 470 -15.61 -16.46 5.38
C ARG A 470 -14.18 -16.94 5.19
N LYS A 471 -14.04 -18.13 4.62
CA LYS A 471 -12.76 -18.65 4.11
C LYS A 471 -12.51 -18.06 2.71
N TYR A 472 -11.25 -17.76 2.39
CA TYR A 472 -10.89 -17.19 1.10
C TYR A 472 -9.79 -18.00 0.39
N PRO A 473 -9.94 -18.36 -0.90
CA PRO A 473 -8.97 -19.26 -1.56
C PRO A 473 -7.54 -18.75 -1.65
N LEU A 474 -7.32 -17.43 -1.61
CA LEU A 474 -6.00 -16.79 -1.68
C LEU A 474 -5.53 -16.25 -0.32
N HIS A 475 -6.20 -16.58 0.78
CA HIS A 475 -5.78 -16.17 2.11
C HIS A 475 -6.13 -17.23 3.16
N PRO A 476 -5.13 -17.78 3.88
CA PRO A 476 -5.33 -18.95 4.74
C PRO A 476 -5.98 -18.66 6.10
N HIS A 477 -6.12 -17.40 6.48
CA HIS A 477 -6.82 -17.04 7.72
C HIS A 477 -8.30 -16.79 7.46
N LEU A 478 -9.11 -17.02 8.50
CA LEU A 478 -10.53 -16.69 8.49
C LEU A 478 -10.73 -15.19 8.39
N LEU A 479 -11.70 -14.78 7.57
CA LEU A 479 -12.10 -13.39 7.44
C LEU A 479 -13.41 -13.15 8.17
N THR A 480 -13.52 -12.01 8.83
CA THR A 480 -14.74 -11.55 9.49
C THR A 480 -15.32 -10.33 8.78
N LEU A 481 -16.65 -10.25 8.70
CA LEU A 481 -17.35 -9.13 8.12
C LEU A 481 -17.31 -7.93 9.08
N VAL A 482 -16.88 -6.78 8.57
CA VAL A 482 -16.78 -5.53 9.32
C VAL A 482 -17.53 -4.44 8.56
N ARG A 483 -18.19 -3.54 9.30
CA ARG A 483 -18.82 -2.34 8.75
C ARG A 483 -17.78 -1.21 8.67
N GLY A 484 -17.67 -0.59 7.51
CA GLY A 484 -16.83 0.57 7.26
C GLY A 484 -17.34 1.83 7.97
N TYR A 485 -16.40 2.74 8.23
CA TYR A 485 -16.63 4.03 8.88
C TYR A 485 -16.92 5.11 7.82
N ASP A 486 -17.71 6.12 8.17
CA ASP A 486 -18.35 7.08 7.28
C ASP A 486 -17.60 8.43 7.13
N GLY A 487 -16.38 8.59 7.66
CA GLY A 487 -15.82 9.95 7.76
C GLY A 487 -14.32 10.23 7.59
N VAL A 488 -13.39 9.27 7.70
CA VAL A 488 -11.94 9.59 7.57
C VAL A 488 -11.16 8.48 6.88
N MET A 489 -10.42 8.86 5.84
CA MET A 489 -9.68 7.95 4.96
C MET A 489 -8.20 7.86 5.35
N SER A 490 -7.69 6.63 5.56
CA SER A 490 -6.25 6.33 5.69
C SER A 490 -5.74 5.44 4.56
N ASP A 491 -4.45 5.55 4.23
CA ASP A 491 -3.74 4.75 3.21
C ASP A 491 -3.74 3.23 3.49
N GLU A 492 -4.14 2.82 4.70
CA GLU A 492 -4.16 1.41 5.16
C GLU A 492 -5.45 0.65 4.77
N ASN A 493 -6.32 1.22 3.94
CA ASN A 493 -7.64 0.66 3.61
C ASN A 493 -7.76 0.04 2.23
N LYS A 494 -6.65 -0.36 1.58
CA LYS A 494 -6.72 -1.01 0.26
C LYS A 494 -7.29 -2.42 0.34
N CYS A 495 -8.12 -2.77 -0.66
CA CYS A 495 -8.48 -4.16 -0.88
C CYS A 495 -7.24 -4.97 -1.27
N SER A 496 -7.13 -6.17 -0.72
CA SER A 496 -6.02 -7.08 -0.98
C SER A 496 -6.17 -7.85 -2.30
N VAL A 497 -7.15 -7.52 -3.14
CA VAL A 497 -7.46 -8.21 -4.41
C VAL A 497 -7.70 -7.25 -5.57
N CYS A 498 -8.43 -6.16 -5.35
CA CYS A 498 -8.71 -5.15 -6.36
C CYS A 498 -7.94 -3.84 -6.07
N PRO A 499 -7.86 -2.90 -7.03
CA PRO A 499 -7.13 -1.65 -6.82
C PRO A 499 -7.86 -0.66 -5.91
N TRP A 500 -9.13 -0.89 -5.59
CA TRP A 500 -9.98 0.04 -4.86
C TRP A 500 -9.85 -0.09 -3.34
N LEU A 501 -10.30 0.94 -2.63
CA LEU A 501 -10.23 1.02 -1.18
C LEU A 501 -11.47 0.39 -0.52
N CYS A 502 -11.25 -0.41 0.51
CA CYS A 502 -12.27 -0.88 1.46
C CYS A 502 -12.53 0.20 2.53
N THR A 503 -13.14 1.31 2.14
CA THR A 503 -13.44 2.43 3.07
C THR A 503 -14.93 2.57 3.35
N ALA A 504 -15.77 2.44 2.33
CA ALA A 504 -17.23 2.54 2.45
C ALA A 504 -17.90 1.15 2.47
N GLY A 505 -19.08 1.09 3.08
CA GLY A 505 -19.90 -0.12 3.14
C GLY A 505 -19.31 -1.23 4.01
N PHE A 506 -19.64 -2.48 3.74
CA PHE A 506 -19.12 -3.64 4.45
C PHE A 506 -17.90 -4.21 3.71
N PHE A 507 -16.98 -4.78 4.46
CA PHE A 507 -15.83 -5.50 3.91
C PHE A 507 -15.40 -6.61 4.85
N TYR A 508 -14.72 -7.61 4.30
CA TYR A 508 -14.11 -8.69 5.08
C TYR A 508 -12.71 -8.31 5.49
N LYS A 509 -12.33 -8.55 6.74
CA LYS A 509 -10.98 -8.33 7.29
C LYS A 509 -10.47 -9.60 7.95
N CYS A 510 -9.17 -9.86 7.83
CA CYS A 510 -8.55 -10.93 8.60
C CYS A 510 -8.59 -10.63 10.11
N SER A 511 -9.02 -11.62 10.90
CA SER A 511 -9.08 -11.51 12.37
C SER A 511 -7.72 -11.65 13.07
N ARG A 512 -6.66 -12.06 12.36
CA ARG A 512 -5.33 -12.26 12.93
C ARG A 512 -4.60 -10.94 13.14
N GLU A 513 -4.01 -10.77 14.33
CA GLU A 513 -3.16 -9.63 14.66
C GLU A 513 -2.01 -9.46 13.64
N LEU A 514 -1.70 -8.21 13.29
CA LEU A 514 -0.71 -7.81 12.28
C LEU A 514 -1.02 -8.24 10.82
N CYS A 515 -2.12 -8.97 10.57
CA CYS A 515 -2.55 -9.29 9.21
C CYS A 515 -3.46 -8.20 8.64
N ARG A 516 -2.96 -7.44 7.67
CA ARG A 516 -3.69 -6.32 7.04
C ARG A 516 -4.60 -6.75 5.87
N PHE A 517 -4.89 -8.05 5.74
CA PHE A 517 -5.67 -8.58 4.62
C PHE A 517 -7.15 -8.15 4.73
N LYS A 518 -7.66 -7.53 3.66
CA LYS A 518 -9.02 -6.97 3.57
C LYS A 518 -9.61 -7.22 2.18
N LEU A 519 -10.91 -7.43 2.07
CA LEU A 519 -11.62 -7.62 0.80
C LEU A 519 -12.96 -6.88 0.80
N HIS A 520 -13.32 -6.25 -0.31
CA HIS A 520 -14.72 -5.87 -0.54
C HIS A 520 -15.62 -7.10 -0.51
N VAL A 521 -16.90 -6.91 -0.18
CA VAL A 521 -17.92 -7.97 -0.23
C VAL A 521 -17.90 -8.72 -1.57
N GLN A 522 -17.81 -8.01 -2.69
CA GLN A 522 -17.75 -8.57 -4.04
C GLN A 522 -16.42 -9.28 -4.32
N CYS A 523 -15.31 -8.79 -3.79
CA CYS A 523 -14.03 -9.47 -3.92
C CYS A 523 -14.00 -10.78 -3.12
N ALA A 524 -14.78 -10.87 -2.04
CA ALA A 524 -14.90 -12.08 -1.23
C ALA A 524 -15.76 -13.16 -1.91
N THR A 525 -16.61 -12.83 -2.88
CA THR A 525 -17.40 -13.83 -3.64
C THR A 525 -16.58 -14.59 -4.68
N ILE A 526 -15.32 -14.20 -4.90
CA ILE A 526 -14.41 -14.87 -5.83
C ILE A 526 -14.17 -16.33 -5.39
N SER A 527 -14.54 -17.25 -6.27
CA SER A 527 -14.27 -18.69 -6.18
C SER A 527 -12.99 -19.08 -6.90
N GLU A 528 -12.54 -20.33 -6.71
CA GLU A 528 -11.35 -20.84 -7.39
C GLU A 528 -11.52 -21.00 -8.89
N SER A 529 -12.72 -21.44 -9.28
CA SER A 529 -13.17 -21.61 -10.65
C SER A 529 -14.20 -20.54 -10.96
N LEU A 530 -14.08 -19.92 -12.13
CA LEU A 530 -14.95 -18.85 -12.59
C LEU A 530 -15.40 -19.15 -14.01
N ASP A 531 -16.71 -19.37 -14.16
CA ASP A 531 -17.37 -19.30 -15.46
C ASP A 531 -17.69 -17.82 -15.76
N HIS A 532 -17.07 -17.27 -16.81
CA HIS A 532 -17.14 -15.85 -17.12
C HIS A 532 -17.38 -15.65 -18.61
N GLY A 533 -18.38 -14.82 -18.97
CA GLY A 533 -18.81 -14.63 -20.36
C GLY A 533 -17.74 -14.11 -21.33
N SER A 534 -16.58 -13.67 -20.82
CA SER A 534 -15.43 -13.29 -21.66
C SER A 534 -14.70 -14.48 -22.30
N HIS A 535 -14.96 -15.71 -21.84
CA HIS A 535 -14.25 -16.88 -22.33
C HIS A 535 -15.08 -18.15 -22.19
N GLU A 536 -15.02 -19.04 -23.20
CA GLU A 536 -15.84 -20.25 -23.25
C GLU A 536 -15.44 -21.32 -22.23
N HIS A 537 -14.16 -21.38 -21.85
CA HIS A 537 -13.66 -22.33 -20.86
C HIS A 537 -13.69 -21.72 -19.44
N PRO A 538 -13.98 -22.54 -18.40
CA PRO A 538 -13.82 -22.11 -17.01
C PRO A 538 -12.40 -21.59 -16.74
N LEU A 539 -12.33 -20.44 -16.08
CA LEU A 539 -11.08 -19.82 -15.71
C LEU A 539 -10.74 -20.16 -14.25
N GLU A 540 -9.48 -20.46 -13.99
CA GLU A 540 -9.04 -20.97 -12.69
C GLU A 540 -7.97 -20.06 -12.10
N LEU A 541 -8.04 -19.81 -10.79
CA LEU A 541 -7.02 -19.04 -10.06
C LEU A 541 -5.69 -19.83 -10.02
N PRO A 542 -4.67 -19.45 -10.80
CA PRO A 542 -3.35 -20.05 -10.76
C PRO A 542 -2.55 -19.42 -9.63
N SER A 543 -1.96 -20.25 -8.79
CA SER A 543 -1.25 -19.75 -7.61
C SER A 543 0.09 -19.06 -7.92
N LYS A 544 0.63 -19.11 -9.15
CA LYS A 544 2.03 -18.72 -9.45
C LYS A 544 2.17 -17.21 -9.70
N LEU A 545 2.62 -16.49 -8.67
CA LEU A 545 3.26 -15.17 -8.79
C LEU A 545 4.46 -15.28 -9.76
N GLY A 546 4.40 -14.59 -10.90
CA GLY A 546 5.53 -14.46 -11.84
C GLY A 546 5.21 -14.76 -13.31
N GLU A 547 4.10 -15.43 -13.63
CA GLU A 547 3.55 -15.45 -14.99
C GLU A 547 2.53 -14.31 -15.11
N GLN A 548 3.01 -13.05 -15.03
CA GLN A 548 2.18 -11.88 -15.29
C GLN A 548 1.70 -11.93 -16.74
N ARG A 549 0.46 -12.37 -16.94
CA ARG A 549 -0.22 -12.25 -18.23
C ARG A 549 -1.05 -10.98 -18.20
N ALA A 550 -0.99 -10.21 -19.28
CA ALA A 550 -1.88 -9.07 -19.44
C ALA A 550 -3.33 -9.56 -19.37
N CYS A 551 -4.19 -8.82 -18.66
CA CYS A 551 -5.62 -9.11 -18.68
C CYS A 551 -6.13 -8.91 -20.12
N HIS A 552 -6.88 -9.86 -20.65
CA HIS A 552 -7.43 -9.73 -22.01
C HIS A 552 -8.48 -8.60 -22.10
N VAL A 553 -9.16 -8.29 -20.99
CA VAL A 553 -10.22 -7.27 -20.95
C VAL A 553 -9.66 -5.85 -20.76
N CYS A 554 -8.75 -5.63 -19.81
CA CYS A 554 -8.20 -4.27 -19.58
C CYS A 554 -6.82 -4.04 -20.20
N GLN A 555 -6.17 -5.07 -20.74
CA GLN A 555 -4.81 -5.03 -21.30
C GLN A 555 -3.70 -4.54 -20.35
N GLU A 556 -4.01 -4.26 -19.09
CA GLU A 556 -3.02 -3.90 -18.09
C GLU A 556 -2.24 -5.15 -17.62
N SER A 557 -0.91 -5.03 -17.57
CA SER A 557 0.00 -6.09 -17.14
C SER A 557 0.66 -5.85 -15.77
N GLY A 558 0.33 -4.78 -15.05
CA GLY A 558 1.07 -4.42 -13.83
C GLY A 558 0.47 -3.40 -12.85
N ASN A 559 -0.75 -2.89 -13.06
CA ASN A 559 -1.38 -1.90 -12.16
C ASN A 559 -2.53 -2.45 -11.30
N CYS A 560 -2.84 -3.74 -11.39
CA CYS A 560 -3.72 -4.37 -10.42
C CYS A 560 -2.94 -4.57 -9.12
N SER A 561 -3.42 -4.05 -7.99
CA SER A 561 -2.80 -4.18 -6.67
C SER A 561 -2.50 -5.63 -6.23
N THR A 562 -2.99 -6.61 -6.97
CA THR A 562 -2.58 -8.01 -6.87
C THR A 562 -2.07 -8.58 -8.18
N ASN A 563 -1.04 -9.43 -8.06
CA ASN A 563 -0.52 -10.28 -9.13
C ASN A 563 -1.43 -11.50 -9.43
N GLY A 564 -2.71 -11.47 -9.00
CA GLY A 564 -3.67 -12.55 -9.21
C GLY A 564 -4.45 -12.37 -10.51
N THR A 565 -4.38 -13.36 -11.40
CA THR A 565 -5.18 -13.43 -12.64
C THR A 565 -5.86 -14.78 -12.69
N PHE A 566 -7.08 -14.87 -13.20
CA PHE A 566 -7.71 -16.12 -13.60
C PHE A 566 -7.16 -16.56 -14.95
N ASN A 567 -6.78 -17.84 -15.11
CA ASN A 567 -6.24 -18.37 -16.35
C ASN A 567 -7.05 -19.56 -16.86
N CYS A 568 -7.16 -19.64 -18.19
CA CYS A 568 -7.68 -20.81 -18.91
C CYS A 568 -6.67 -21.98 -18.82
N ILE A 569 -7.13 -23.14 -18.33
CA ILE A 569 -6.30 -24.36 -18.21
C ILE A 569 -6.06 -25.01 -19.57
N GLU A 570 -6.98 -24.86 -20.52
CA GLU A 570 -6.93 -25.49 -21.85
C GLU A 570 -5.87 -24.89 -22.79
N ASN A 571 -4.85 -24.21 -22.24
CA ASN A 571 -3.74 -23.59 -22.98
C ASN A 571 -4.14 -22.59 -24.08
N CYS A 572 -5.37 -22.08 -24.03
CA CYS A 572 -5.84 -21.03 -24.93
C CYS A 572 -5.15 -19.66 -24.72
N GLY A 573 -4.36 -19.52 -23.65
CA GLY A 573 -3.60 -18.30 -23.34
C GLY A 573 -4.42 -17.21 -22.64
N PHE A 574 -5.75 -17.36 -22.54
CA PHE A 574 -6.64 -16.38 -21.92
C PHE A 574 -6.34 -16.16 -20.44
N SER A 575 -6.39 -14.89 -20.03
CA SER A 575 -6.14 -14.43 -18.66
C SER A 575 -7.02 -13.21 -18.32
N LEU A 576 -7.61 -13.23 -17.13
CA LEU A 576 -8.52 -12.20 -16.62
C LEU A 576 -8.05 -11.71 -15.25
N CYS A 577 -7.79 -10.42 -15.07
CA CYS A 577 -7.42 -9.90 -13.75
C CYS A 577 -8.62 -9.89 -12.79
N LEU A 578 -8.34 -9.95 -11.48
CA LEU A 578 -9.40 -9.99 -10.46
C LEU A 578 -10.29 -8.74 -10.49
N LYS A 579 -9.74 -7.57 -10.88
CA LYS A 579 -10.49 -6.33 -11.13
C LYS A 579 -11.58 -6.52 -12.19
N CYS A 580 -11.23 -7.11 -13.33
CA CYS A 580 -12.18 -7.34 -14.42
C CYS A 580 -13.15 -8.47 -14.11
N ALA A 581 -12.72 -9.49 -13.34
CA ALA A 581 -13.59 -10.58 -12.91
C ALA A 581 -14.75 -10.12 -12.00
N THR A 582 -14.57 -9.01 -11.27
CA THR A 582 -15.61 -8.45 -10.38
C THR A 582 -16.50 -7.41 -11.06
N LEU A 583 -16.31 -7.11 -12.35
CA LEU A 583 -17.16 -6.15 -13.05
C LEU A 583 -18.58 -6.73 -13.24
N PRO A 584 -19.63 -5.91 -13.04
CA PRO A 584 -20.99 -6.33 -13.36
C PRO A 584 -21.13 -6.69 -14.84
N GLN A 585 -21.67 -7.86 -15.15
CA GLN A 585 -21.84 -8.27 -16.55
C GLN A 585 -22.94 -7.48 -17.27
N LYS A 586 -23.92 -6.99 -16.50
CA LYS A 586 -25.07 -6.21 -16.96
C LYS A 586 -25.30 -5.05 -16.02
N VAL A 587 -25.63 -3.89 -16.57
CA VAL A 587 -25.83 -2.64 -15.84
C VAL A 587 -26.98 -1.85 -16.46
N ARG A 588 -27.57 -0.94 -15.69
CA ARG A 588 -28.53 0.06 -16.19
C ARG A 588 -27.88 1.44 -16.19
N TYR A 589 -28.33 2.28 -17.10
CA TYR A 589 -27.87 3.65 -17.28
C TYR A 589 -29.08 4.57 -17.19
N THR A 590 -28.94 5.75 -16.60
CA THR A 590 -30.06 6.67 -16.33
C THR A 590 -30.73 7.15 -17.60
N ASP A 591 -29.94 7.43 -18.63
CA ASP A 591 -30.39 8.07 -19.85
C ASP A 591 -30.77 7.06 -20.95
N ASP A 592 -30.67 5.76 -20.66
CA ASP A 592 -31.12 4.69 -21.55
C ASP A 592 -31.90 3.60 -20.81
N LYS A 593 -33.06 3.21 -21.36
CA LYS A 593 -33.93 2.21 -20.74
C LYS A 593 -33.48 0.77 -20.95
N HIS A 594 -32.57 0.55 -21.90
CA HIS A 594 -32.02 -0.76 -22.21
C HIS A 594 -30.89 -1.12 -21.25
N VAL A 595 -30.66 -2.43 -21.14
CA VAL A 595 -29.57 -2.97 -20.33
C VAL A 595 -28.29 -2.91 -21.15
N LEU A 596 -27.23 -2.37 -20.56
CA LEU A 596 -25.90 -2.42 -21.16
C LEU A 596 -25.19 -3.71 -20.73
N THR A 597 -24.59 -4.40 -21.69
CA THR A 597 -23.77 -5.59 -21.47
C THR A 597 -22.29 -5.22 -21.53
N LEU A 598 -21.47 -5.87 -20.70
CA LEU A 598 -20.02 -5.72 -20.75
C LEU A 598 -19.48 -6.42 -22.01
N SER A 599 -18.93 -5.65 -22.94
CA SER A 599 -18.09 -6.15 -24.02
C SER A 599 -16.66 -6.37 -23.52
N TYR A 600 -16.01 -7.44 -23.98
CA TYR A 600 -14.68 -7.85 -23.51
C TYR A 600 -13.53 -7.42 -24.43
N GLY A 601 -13.86 -6.68 -25.49
CA GLY A 601 -12.92 -6.18 -26.49
C GLY A 601 -12.57 -7.23 -27.55
N GLU A 602 -13.04 -7.02 -28.79
CA GLU A 602 -12.67 -7.83 -29.95
C GLU A 602 -12.20 -6.94 -31.09
N LYS A 603 -11.01 -7.22 -31.64
CA LYS A 603 -10.41 -6.45 -32.76
C LYS A 603 -11.13 -6.61 -34.11
N THR A 604 -12.24 -7.34 -34.16
CA THR A 604 -12.88 -7.79 -35.41
C THR A 604 -13.96 -6.84 -35.92
N SER A 605 -14.48 -5.94 -35.08
CA SER A 605 -15.49 -4.94 -35.49
C SER A 605 -14.86 -3.76 -36.21
N THR A 606 -15.36 -3.43 -37.40
CA THR A 606 -14.96 -2.22 -38.15
C THR A 606 -15.73 -0.97 -37.71
N LYS A 607 -16.74 -1.11 -36.84
CA LYS A 607 -17.63 -0.01 -36.43
C LYS A 607 -17.02 0.74 -35.26
N THR A 608 -16.65 2.00 -35.43
CA THR A 608 -16.18 2.86 -34.31
C THR A 608 -17.32 3.22 -33.36
N HIS A 609 -17.05 3.12 -32.06
CA HIS A 609 -17.96 3.49 -30.97
C HIS A 609 -17.44 4.75 -30.26
N TRP A 610 -18.37 5.58 -29.80
CA TRP A 610 -18.11 6.80 -29.03
C TRP A 610 -18.82 6.66 -27.68
N CYS A 611 -18.18 7.16 -26.63
CA CYS A 611 -18.75 7.16 -25.30
C CYS A 611 -19.80 8.25 -25.19
N GLU A 612 -21.03 7.90 -24.82
CA GLU A 612 -22.14 8.86 -24.67
C GLU A 612 -21.84 9.90 -23.58
N GLU A 613 -21.18 9.50 -22.49
CA GLU A 613 -20.89 10.37 -21.33
C GLU A 613 -19.76 11.39 -21.57
N CYS A 614 -18.68 10.97 -22.23
CA CYS A 614 -17.50 11.84 -22.38
C CYS A 614 -17.25 12.30 -23.82
N GLU A 615 -18.07 11.83 -24.76
CA GLU A 615 -17.97 12.10 -26.20
C GLU A 615 -16.61 11.72 -26.82
N ARG A 616 -15.84 10.85 -26.16
CA ARG A 616 -14.54 10.37 -26.66
C ARG A 616 -14.69 9.01 -27.33
N LYS A 617 -13.81 8.74 -28.28
CA LYS A 617 -13.72 7.45 -28.97
C LYS A 617 -13.42 6.32 -27.97
N ILE A 618 -14.13 5.21 -28.09
CA ILE A 618 -13.90 3.99 -27.31
C ILE A 618 -12.83 3.14 -28.01
N ASP A 619 -11.80 2.75 -27.27
CA ASP A 619 -10.87 1.70 -27.70
C ASP A 619 -11.55 0.34 -27.52
N GLN A 620 -11.92 -0.28 -28.64
CA GLN A 620 -12.60 -1.58 -28.66
C GLN A 620 -11.68 -2.77 -28.39
N SER A 621 -10.38 -2.51 -28.22
CA SER A 621 -9.46 -3.55 -27.80
C SER A 621 -9.53 -3.81 -26.28
N VAL A 622 -10.13 -2.89 -25.51
CA VAL A 622 -10.40 -3.06 -24.09
C VAL A 622 -11.90 -3.19 -23.83
N GLY A 623 -12.27 -3.63 -22.63
CA GLY A 623 -13.66 -3.78 -22.24
C GLY A 623 -14.41 -2.45 -22.11
N PHE A 624 -15.67 -2.44 -22.52
CA PHE A 624 -16.58 -1.29 -22.45
C PHE A 624 -18.03 -1.78 -22.34
N TYR A 625 -18.95 -0.93 -21.87
CA TYR A 625 -20.37 -1.28 -21.83
C TYR A 625 -21.05 -0.83 -23.11
N MET A 626 -21.93 -1.68 -23.64
CA MET A 626 -22.73 -1.32 -24.81
C MET A 626 -24.12 -1.95 -24.75
N CYS A 627 -25.05 -1.26 -25.38
CA CYS A 627 -26.36 -1.75 -25.69
C CYS A 627 -26.26 -2.70 -26.89
N ASP A 628 -26.61 -3.97 -26.69
CA ASP A 628 -26.70 -4.95 -27.79
C ASP A 628 -27.97 -4.74 -28.64
N ASP A 629 -28.91 -3.93 -28.13
CA ASP A 629 -30.13 -3.52 -28.83
C ASP A 629 -29.87 -2.35 -29.81
N TYR A 630 -30.93 -1.84 -30.43
CA TYR A 630 -30.89 -0.78 -31.45
C TYR A 630 -30.38 0.59 -30.96
N CYS A 631 -30.12 0.76 -29.66
CA CYS A 631 -29.92 2.07 -29.05
C CYS A 631 -28.52 2.67 -29.26
N CYS A 632 -27.55 1.88 -29.77
CA CYS A 632 -26.18 2.33 -30.09
C CYS A 632 -25.40 3.00 -28.93
N VAL A 633 -25.93 3.00 -27.71
CA VAL A 633 -25.26 3.53 -26.52
C VAL A 633 -24.05 2.67 -26.20
N ALA A 634 -22.91 3.33 -26.02
CA ALA A 634 -21.68 2.72 -25.56
C ALA A 634 -21.02 3.65 -24.54
N LEU A 635 -20.42 3.08 -23.49
CA LEU A 635 -19.82 3.81 -22.38
C LEU A 635 -18.49 3.17 -21.98
N HIS A 636 -17.48 4.00 -21.69
CA HIS A 636 -16.28 3.50 -20.99
C HIS A 636 -16.67 2.97 -19.62
N ILE A 637 -16.00 1.91 -19.14
CA ILE A 637 -16.25 1.33 -17.81
C ILE A 637 -16.13 2.40 -16.71
N GLU A 638 -15.10 3.25 -16.79
CA GLU A 638 -14.87 4.33 -15.83
C GLU A 638 -15.87 5.49 -15.93
N CYS A 639 -16.44 5.74 -17.11
CA CYS A 639 -17.49 6.74 -17.28
C CYS A 639 -18.78 6.29 -16.60
N LEU A 640 -19.12 5.00 -16.68
CA LEU A 640 -20.35 4.47 -16.11
C LEU A 640 -20.23 4.13 -14.62
N LEU A 641 -19.11 3.52 -14.20
CA LEU A 641 -18.94 2.98 -12.84
C LEU A 641 -18.03 3.86 -11.96
N GLY A 642 -17.43 4.90 -12.54
CA GLY A 642 -16.45 5.74 -11.86
C GLY A 642 -15.05 5.12 -11.84
N VAL A 643 -14.06 5.95 -11.48
CA VAL A 643 -12.66 5.54 -11.31
C VAL A 643 -12.50 4.64 -10.07
N ASP A 644 -13.26 4.94 -9.02
CA ASP A 644 -13.32 4.20 -7.76
C ASP A 644 -14.69 3.54 -7.54
N LEU A 645 -14.82 2.29 -8.02
CA LEU A 645 -16.10 1.56 -8.09
C LEU A 645 -16.83 1.38 -6.75
N TYR A 646 -16.10 1.29 -5.64
CA TYR A 646 -16.66 0.99 -4.31
C TYR A 646 -16.65 2.21 -3.38
N MET A 647 -16.70 3.42 -3.96
CA MET A 647 -16.76 4.66 -3.21
C MET A 647 -18.19 5.23 -3.21
N MET A 648 -18.68 5.64 -2.03
CA MET A 648 -19.98 6.29 -1.93
C MET A 648 -19.93 7.70 -2.56
N PRO A 649 -20.96 8.10 -3.32
CA PRO A 649 -21.14 9.48 -3.76
C PRO A 649 -20.98 10.47 -2.60
N GLY A 650 -20.25 11.57 -2.81
CA GLY A 650 -19.98 12.58 -1.77
C GLY A 650 -18.79 12.32 -0.83
N SER A 651 -18.08 11.19 -0.98
CA SER A 651 -16.85 10.92 -0.20
C SER A 651 -15.65 11.77 -0.67
N SER A 652 -14.70 12.08 0.21
CA SER A 652 -13.47 12.86 -0.10
C SER A 652 -12.19 12.26 0.52
N TRP A 653 -11.03 12.40 -0.14
CA TRP A 653 -9.72 11.89 0.34
C TRP A 653 -8.56 12.91 0.22
N PHE A 654 -7.57 12.79 1.10
CA PHE A 654 -6.32 13.56 1.16
C PHE A 654 -5.12 12.69 0.74
N TYR A 655 -4.28 13.18 -0.17
CA TYR A 655 -3.00 12.54 -0.55
C TYR A 655 -1.86 13.56 -0.43
N TYR A 656 -0.87 13.29 0.42
CA TYR A 656 0.37 14.09 0.58
C TYR A 656 0.18 15.62 0.51
N GLY A 657 -0.71 16.19 1.33
CA GLY A 657 -0.81 17.64 1.50
C GLY A 657 -1.35 18.45 0.30
N GLU A 658 -1.84 17.81 -0.77
CA GLU A 658 -2.71 18.47 -1.75
C GLU A 658 -4.15 17.95 -1.58
N LYS A 659 -5.12 18.85 -1.33
CA LYS A 659 -6.55 18.54 -1.45
C LYS A 659 -6.86 18.30 -2.92
N ARG A 660 -6.56 17.10 -3.43
CA ARG A 660 -6.89 16.71 -4.80
C ARG A 660 -8.36 16.33 -4.85
N ILE A 661 -9.16 17.26 -5.34
CA ILE A 661 -10.29 16.85 -6.18
C ILE A 661 -9.65 16.25 -7.44
N LEU A 662 -9.45 14.93 -7.38
CA LEU A 662 -9.32 14.00 -8.50
C LEU A 662 -8.52 14.53 -9.71
N LYS A 663 -7.20 14.49 -9.58
CA LYS A 663 -6.31 14.26 -10.73
C LYS A 663 -6.47 12.87 -11.36
N GLY A 664 -7.36 12.02 -10.81
CA GLY A 664 -7.90 10.80 -11.44
C GLY A 664 -9.02 11.06 -12.46
N PHE A 665 -9.51 12.31 -12.56
CA PHE A 665 -10.29 12.91 -13.65
C PHE A 665 -10.20 12.42 -15.11
N GLY A 666 -9.03 11.94 -15.55
CA GLY A 666 -8.71 11.93 -16.98
C GLY A 666 -8.73 13.33 -17.64
N PHE A 667 -8.58 14.40 -16.84
CA PHE A 667 -8.36 15.75 -17.34
C PHE A 667 -6.86 15.93 -17.58
N GLU A 668 -6.47 16.02 -18.84
CA GLU A 668 -5.14 16.47 -19.23
C GLU A 668 -4.94 17.95 -18.83
N ASP A 669 -3.69 18.38 -18.59
CA ASP A 669 -3.35 19.79 -18.34
C ASP A 669 -3.86 20.74 -19.44
N SER A 670 -4.12 20.20 -20.64
CA SER A 670 -4.74 20.89 -21.77
C SER A 670 -6.21 21.29 -21.52
N MET A 671 -6.98 20.45 -20.82
CA MET A 671 -8.37 20.71 -20.45
C MET A 671 -8.49 21.73 -19.32
N PHE A 672 -7.60 21.68 -18.32
CA PHE A 672 -7.54 22.72 -17.29
C PHE A 672 -7.28 24.10 -17.88
N LYS A 673 -6.39 24.19 -18.87
CA LYS A 673 -6.15 25.42 -19.62
C LYS A 673 -7.37 25.86 -20.43
N SER A 674 -8.18 24.94 -20.94
CA SER A 674 -9.42 25.24 -21.66
C SER A 674 -10.52 25.75 -20.74
N ILE A 675 -10.76 25.08 -19.60
CA ILE A 675 -11.74 25.49 -18.58
C ILE A 675 -11.35 26.84 -17.99
N HIS A 676 -10.05 27.03 -17.69
CA HIS A 676 -9.52 28.32 -17.25
C HIS A 676 -9.72 29.41 -18.29
N ARG A 677 -9.45 29.13 -19.58
CA ARG A 677 -9.68 30.09 -20.68
C ARG A 677 -11.16 30.43 -20.82
N GLU A 678 -12.06 29.45 -20.75
CA GLU A 678 -13.50 29.64 -20.89
C GLU A 678 -14.11 30.39 -19.70
N ALA A 679 -13.62 30.14 -18.49
CA ALA A 679 -13.95 30.90 -17.28
C ALA A 679 -13.48 32.36 -17.38
N VAL A 680 -12.25 32.59 -17.87
CA VAL A 680 -11.70 33.94 -18.12
C VAL A 680 -12.48 34.65 -19.23
N GLU A 681 -12.90 33.97 -20.30
CA GLU A 681 -13.74 34.55 -21.35
C GLU A 681 -15.16 34.90 -20.85
N LYS A 682 -15.77 34.06 -19.99
CA LYS A 682 -17.05 34.37 -19.32
C LYS A 682 -16.92 35.55 -18.37
N LEU A 683 -15.81 35.69 -17.64
CA LEU A 683 -15.49 36.87 -16.82
C LEU A 683 -15.36 38.14 -17.66
N GLN A 684 -14.66 38.08 -18.78
CA GLN A 684 -14.52 39.22 -19.70
C GLN A 684 -15.86 39.63 -20.32
N ARG A 685 -16.81 38.69 -20.47
CA ARG A 685 -18.19 38.98 -20.90
C ARG A 685 -19.04 39.56 -19.75
N ARG A 686 -18.90 39.07 -18.52
CA ARG A 686 -19.61 39.58 -17.31
C ARG A 686 -19.07 40.93 -16.81
N SER A 687 -17.78 41.21 -16.95
CA SER A 687 -17.20 42.51 -16.57
C SER A 687 -17.68 43.66 -17.46
N LYS A 688 -18.37 43.37 -18.56
CA LYS A 688 -19.07 44.37 -19.37
C LYS A 688 -20.47 44.70 -18.85
N LEU A 689 -21.02 43.95 -17.87
CA LEU A 689 -22.39 44.14 -17.39
C LEU A 689 -22.52 44.52 -15.89
N GLU A 690 -21.52 44.33 -15.05
CA GLU A 690 -21.65 44.61 -13.61
C GLU A 690 -20.45 45.39 -13.05
N ASN A 691 -20.63 46.71 -12.93
CA ASN A 691 -19.86 47.54 -12.01
C ASN A 691 -20.64 47.63 -10.70
N LEU A 692 -20.48 46.66 -9.80
CA LEU A 692 -20.77 46.79 -8.38
C LEU A 692 -20.08 45.65 -7.60
N MET A 693 -19.58 46.00 -6.42
CA MET A 693 -18.91 45.18 -5.41
C MET A 693 -17.40 44.93 -5.59
N GLY A 694 -16.67 45.34 -4.54
CA GLY A 694 -15.22 45.43 -4.42
C GLY A 694 -14.54 44.10 -4.11
N GLU A 695 -14.67 43.14 -5.02
CA GLU A 695 -13.77 41.98 -5.07
C GLU A 695 -12.54 42.33 -5.92
N THR A 696 -11.37 41.83 -5.51
CA THR A 696 -10.14 41.94 -6.31
C THR A 696 -10.26 41.13 -7.61
N THR A 697 -9.54 41.53 -8.67
CA THR A 697 -9.57 40.84 -9.98
C THR A 697 -9.25 39.34 -9.86
N LYS A 698 -8.43 38.98 -8.88
CA LYS A 698 -8.01 37.61 -8.59
C LYS A 698 -9.10 36.79 -7.90
N GLU A 699 -9.92 37.41 -7.05
CA GLU A 699 -11.08 36.77 -6.40
C GLU A 699 -12.19 36.48 -7.42
N LYS A 700 -12.44 37.40 -8.36
CA LYS A 700 -13.36 37.19 -9.49
C LYS A 700 -12.90 36.04 -10.40
N GLU A 701 -11.59 35.97 -10.67
CA GLU A 701 -10.96 34.86 -11.42
C GLU A 701 -11.13 33.51 -10.72
N HIS A 702 -10.82 33.42 -9.42
CA HIS A 702 -10.98 32.17 -8.68
C HIS A 702 -12.45 31.73 -8.58
N SER A 703 -13.37 32.65 -8.30
CA SER A 703 -14.81 32.35 -8.19
C SER A 703 -15.40 31.86 -9.52
N ALA A 704 -15.01 32.46 -10.66
CA ALA A 704 -15.47 32.00 -11.96
C ALA A 704 -14.88 30.64 -12.38
N VAL A 705 -13.62 30.36 -12.02
CA VAL A 705 -13.01 29.04 -12.24
C VAL A 705 -13.71 27.99 -11.40
N LEU A 706 -13.99 28.27 -10.13
CA LEU A 706 -14.75 27.37 -9.24
C LEU A 706 -16.17 27.12 -9.75
N TYR A 707 -16.85 28.16 -10.24
CA TYR A 707 -18.19 28.04 -10.82
C TYR A 707 -18.19 27.24 -12.14
N ALA A 708 -17.17 27.41 -12.98
CA ALA A 708 -17.01 26.62 -14.21
C ALA A 708 -16.69 25.16 -13.91
N ILE A 709 -15.82 24.89 -12.92
CA ILE A 709 -15.54 23.54 -12.41
C ILE A 709 -16.82 22.91 -11.86
N HIS A 710 -17.59 23.65 -11.06
CA HIS A 710 -18.87 23.21 -10.52
C HIS A 710 -19.85 22.84 -11.65
N LEU A 711 -20.05 23.70 -12.66
CA LEU A 711 -20.90 23.41 -13.83
C LEU A 711 -20.47 22.17 -14.63
N HIS A 712 -19.15 21.96 -14.79
CA HIS A 712 -18.60 20.78 -15.47
C HIS A 712 -18.67 19.50 -14.64
N LEU A 713 -18.84 19.62 -13.33
CA LEU A 713 -18.92 18.50 -12.39
C LEU A 713 -20.32 18.27 -11.84
N MET A 714 -21.29 19.16 -12.11
CA MET A 714 -22.69 19.04 -11.65
C MET A 714 -23.38 17.74 -12.10
N TRP A 715 -22.88 17.10 -13.17
CA TRP A 715 -23.40 15.83 -13.69
C TRP A 715 -22.59 14.62 -13.23
N LYS A 716 -21.51 14.81 -12.46
CA LYS A 716 -20.72 13.73 -11.85
C LYS A 716 -21.07 13.68 -10.37
N LYS A 717 -21.40 12.50 -9.83
CA LYS A 717 -21.86 12.21 -8.44
C LYS A 717 -20.91 12.63 -7.29
N TYR A 718 -20.37 13.84 -7.28
CA TYR A 718 -19.40 14.31 -6.29
C TYR A 718 -19.77 15.71 -5.80
N LEU A 719 -20.01 15.84 -4.49
CA LEU A 719 -20.06 17.13 -3.80
C LEU A 719 -18.63 17.60 -3.55
N ILE A 720 -18.23 18.72 -4.15
CA ILE A 720 -16.99 19.40 -3.80
C ILE A 720 -17.27 20.31 -2.60
N VAL A 721 -16.71 19.96 -1.44
CA VAL A 721 -16.68 20.87 -0.28
C VAL A 721 -15.35 21.61 -0.25
N CYS A 722 -15.34 22.82 -0.80
CA CYS A 722 -14.27 23.79 -0.63
C CYS A 722 -14.45 24.51 0.72
N TYR A 723 -13.87 23.98 1.80
CA TYR A 723 -13.59 24.78 3.00
C TYR A 723 -12.43 25.71 2.67
N ASP A 724 -12.76 26.87 2.08
CA ASP A 724 -11.86 28.00 1.92
C ASP A 724 -12.66 29.31 1.74
N ILE A 725 -13.73 29.47 2.54
CA ILE A 725 -14.39 30.76 2.74
C ILE A 725 -14.18 31.11 4.20
N ARG A 726 -13.41 32.18 4.43
CA ARG A 726 -12.81 32.57 5.71
C ARG A 726 -13.87 32.69 6.81
N GLU A 727 -13.52 32.28 8.03
CA GLU A 727 -14.25 32.43 9.30
C GLU A 727 -14.52 33.89 9.74
N HIS A 728 -14.54 34.88 8.84
CA HIS A 728 -14.72 36.29 9.22
C HIS A 728 -15.94 36.97 8.62
N ASP A 729 -16.82 36.22 7.94
CA ASP A 729 -18.11 36.75 7.51
C ASP A 729 -19.19 36.29 8.51
N ASN A 730 -19.76 37.23 9.27
CA ASN A 730 -20.90 37.00 10.16
C ASN A 730 -22.14 36.62 9.33
N TRP A 731 -22.34 35.33 9.06
CA TRP A 731 -23.46 34.81 8.25
C TRP A 731 -24.81 34.71 8.99
N ASP A 732 -24.88 35.04 10.28
CA ASP A 732 -26.12 34.94 11.07
C ASP A 732 -27.17 36.03 10.76
N GLU A 733 -26.91 36.99 9.86
CA GLU A 733 -27.86 38.08 9.56
C GLU A 733 -28.71 37.91 8.28
N MET A 734 -28.60 36.80 7.52
CA MET A 734 -29.27 36.70 6.21
C MET A 734 -30.28 35.55 6.02
N LEU A 735 -30.77 34.92 7.08
CA LEU A 735 -31.77 33.84 6.99
C LEU A 735 -33.25 34.28 7.08
N ASP A 736 -33.58 35.54 6.78
CA ASP A 736 -34.96 36.05 6.93
C ASP A 736 -35.67 36.46 5.63
N VAL A 737 -35.24 35.94 4.47
CA VAL A 737 -36.00 36.12 3.22
C VAL A 737 -36.59 34.79 2.75
N LYS A 738 -37.89 34.63 3.02
CA LYS A 738 -38.75 33.56 2.50
C LYS A 738 -38.56 33.37 0.98
N LEU A 739 -38.06 32.20 0.58
CA LEU A 739 -38.12 31.75 -0.81
C LEU A 739 -39.51 31.17 -1.11
N ASN A 740 -40.11 31.62 -2.22
CA ASN A 740 -41.39 31.17 -2.74
C ASN A 740 -41.32 29.73 -3.27
N GLU A 741 -42.41 28.97 -3.07
CA GLU A 741 -42.56 27.54 -3.39
C GLU A 741 -42.56 27.16 -4.88
N ASN A 742 -42.24 28.06 -5.81
CA ASN A 742 -42.26 27.76 -7.26
C ASN A 742 -40.87 27.57 -7.90
N GLU A 743 -39.80 27.55 -7.10
CA GLU A 743 -38.44 27.21 -7.56
C GLU A 743 -37.76 26.16 -6.65
N LYS A 744 -38.55 25.17 -6.21
CA LYS A 744 -38.02 23.85 -5.80
C LYS A 744 -38.09 22.91 -6.98
#